data_AF-A0A7C1K278-F1
#
_entry.id   AF-A0A7C1K278-F1
#
_cell.length_a   1.000
_cell.length_b   1.000
_cell.length_c   1.000
_cell.angle_alpha   90.00
_cell.angle_beta   90.00
_cell.angle_gamma   90.00
#
_symmetry.space_group_name_H-M   'P 1'
#
loop_
_entity.id
_entity.type
_entity.pdbx_description
1 polymer ?
#
loop_
_entity_poly.entity_id
_entity_poly.type
_entity_poly.pdbx_seq_one_letter_code
_entity_poly.pdbx_strand_id
1 'polypeptide(L)'
;MDSEAPLLPETHSIARAAAIVALGNVTSRLLGLVRETVKSDLFGATGALSAFQVAAVVPTMLYDLLVGGMVSSALVPVFSEYASHERRGELGRLVGLLLALITLVLAAFVLVVEVCAPQAAWLLSGGFDPALLEQTAQLLRITAPAVLFLNISGILAGLLYALKRFSLPAFTAAIFNAAIVGAALLLGRGTLGVASLAIGLLAGAILQVVLQLPGLRGLRLHLSLDWRHPGVRRIFRLYVPVVLGLVVSQVVIGLSYNLASRTGEQSIAWMNYATTLFQFPLGLVSTAVSMAILPTLSRQPVDGDPNPFLLTLAQGLKLVLLLIIPATVGLFILAHPIVVLVFEHGTFTPGDSEMTALVLRYYLLGLTFAAIDLPLVYAFYARKDTLTPALVGLAGVGIYLLAALAPTRSRPLRVTDLALANGIQLTSHALIMLWLLERRVGGLGRTGLWKVAGQALAASALLGVTAYGVGQLVAPRLPATLPGEVAAVALPSGAGLLIYAVTIAALGVPEAHLLVHSLLRPFSGIMGDRSMPGTQDRRPPSLPSTLYTPDYFLGACEGYEEYLATQGEHLSRRLAAAFRVAGVAQGMQVLDVGCGRGEILRHCARIGADAYGIDYAAAAVHLSRAVAQAERHAPGRIGVYQADAKHLPFPDSAFDRVLLFDVVEHLYPWELRQALAEVHRVLKPGGRIIIHTAPNRWYDAYAYPLVRLVRTWMGEGERYPANPRALNVAVNVEVHVNEQDPLSLRQALRQASFRRIQVWLDSPPQQRQEGPILTALRYVAFHWPPFRWFFEREVFAVAQKRDKE
;
A
#
# COMPACT_ATOMS: atom_id res chain seq x y z
N MET A 1 32.15 33.20 -9.97
CA MET A 1 30.84 33.41 -10.63
C MET A 1 30.21 32.03 -10.68
N ASP A 2 29.65 31.66 -9.54
CA ASP A 2 29.21 30.29 -9.24
C ASP A 2 27.84 30.03 -9.87
N SER A 3 27.76 28.99 -10.69
CA SER A 3 26.51 28.55 -11.30
C SER A 3 25.68 27.79 -10.25
N GLU A 4 24.61 28.42 -9.78
CA GLU A 4 23.55 27.77 -9.00
C GLU A 4 22.96 26.60 -9.80
N ALA A 5 23.12 25.39 -9.27
CA ALA A 5 22.40 24.21 -9.76
C ALA A 5 20.91 24.32 -9.35
N PRO A 6 19.96 23.97 -10.23
CA PRO A 6 18.54 24.17 -9.95
C PRO A 6 18.05 23.21 -8.85
N LEU A 7 17.51 23.79 -7.78
CA LEU A 7 16.81 23.10 -6.70
C LEU A 7 15.59 22.34 -7.26
N LEU A 8 15.69 21.01 -7.37
CA LEU A 8 14.52 20.16 -7.64
C LEU A 8 13.51 20.27 -6.48
N PRO A 9 12.19 20.19 -6.72
CA PRO A 9 11.19 20.53 -5.72
C PRO A 9 11.14 19.48 -4.61
N GLU A 10 11.31 19.90 -3.35
CA GLU A 10 11.29 19.03 -2.15
C GLU A 10 10.08 18.07 -2.08
N THR A 11 8.97 18.42 -2.73
CA THR A 11 7.71 17.66 -2.79
C THR A 11 7.87 16.26 -3.41
N HIS A 12 8.71 16.08 -4.43
CA HIS A 12 8.94 14.76 -5.05
C HIS A 12 9.70 13.80 -4.10
N SER A 13 10.54 14.34 -3.22
CA SER A 13 11.29 13.55 -2.23
C SER A 13 10.39 13.03 -1.11
N ILE A 14 9.40 13.83 -0.71
CA ILE A 14 8.44 13.50 0.37
C ILE A 14 7.48 12.41 -0.10
N ALA A 15 6.92 12.54 -1.30
CA ALA A 15 6.01 11.54 -1.86
C ALA A 15 6.69 10.16 -2.01
N ARG A 16 7.95 10.14 -2.47
CA ARG A 16 8.75 8.91 -2.54
C ARG A 16 9.02 8.29 -1.17
N ALA A 17 9.37 9.11 -0.17
CA ALA A 17 9.57 8.65 1.19
C ALA A 17 8.28 8.06 1.80
N ALA A 18 7.15 8.75 1.62
CA ALA A 18 5.84 8.30 2.08
C ALA A 18 5.42 6.97 1.42
N ALA A 19 5.63 6.83 0.10
CA ALA A 19 5.33 5.59 -0.61
C ALA A 19 6.18 4.41 -0.12
N ILE A 20 7.46 4.63 0.18
CA ILE A 20 8.35 3.59 0.71
C ILE A 20 7.92 3.16 2.12
N VAL A 21 7.60 4.12 2.99
CA VAL A 21 7.10 3.82 4.35
C VAL A 21 5.76 3.07 4.29
N ALA A 22 4.86 3.48 3.41
CA ALA A 22 3.59 2.80 3.18
C ALA A 22 3.81 1.36 2.69
N LEU A 23 4.69 1.14 1.72
CA LEU A 23 5.04 -0.19 1.21
C LEU A 23 5.64 -1.08 2.32
N GLY A 24 6.56 -0.54 3.12
CA GLY A 24 7.14 -1.24 4.26
C GLY A 24 6.09 -1.67 5.29
N ASN A 25 5.17 -0.76 5.63
CA ASN A 25 4.05 -1.04 6.53
C ASN A 25 3.11 -2.12 5.98
N VAL A 26 2.73 -2.05 4.70
CA VAL A 26 1.88 -3.07 4.04
C VAL A 26 2.59 -4.42 4.03
N THR A 27 3.86 -4.46 3.63
CA THR A 27 4.68 -5.68 3.60
C THR A 27 4.77 -6.30 4.99
N SER A 28 5.00 -5.48 6.02
CA SER A 28 5.05 -5.92 7.41
C SER A 28 3.73 -6.49 7.90
N ARG A 29 2.59 -5.90 7.54
CA ARG A 29 1.26 -6.40 7.92
C ARG A 29 0.94 -7.73 7.25
N LEU A 30 1.24 -7.87 5.96
CA LEU A 30 1.07 -9.13 5.22
C LEU A 30 1.94 -10.24 5.83
N LEU A 31 3.23 -9.97 6.06
CA LEU A 31 4.12 -10.94 6.72
C LEU A 31 3.71 -11.23 8.16
N GLY A 32 3.13 -10.25 8.87
CA GLY A 32 2.57 -10.44 10.20
C GLY A 32 1.39 -11.41 10.20
N LEU A 33 0.50 -11.32 9.20
CA LEU A 33 -0.59 -12.27 9.02
C LEU A 33 -0.06 -13.66 8.69
N VAL A 34 0.88 -13.77 7.75
CA VAL A 34 1.55 -15.05 7.42
C VAL A 34 2.21 -15.66 8.66
N ARG A 35 2.84 -14.85 9.50
CA ARG A 35 3.43 -15.28 10.78
C ARG A 35 2.39 -15.90 11.70
N GLU A 36 1.20 -15.30 11.84
CA GLU A 36 0.16 -15.87 12.69
C GLU A 36 -0.44 -17.16 12.07
N THR A 37 -0.66 -17.22 10.76
CA THR A 37 -1.12 -18.45 10.08
C THR A 37 -0.10 -19.58 10.18
N VAL A 38 1.21 -19.30 10.07
CA VAL A 38 2.26 -20.31 10.25
C VAL A 38 2.33 -20.81 11.70
N LYS A 39 2.12 -19.92 12.68
CA LYS A 39 2.05 -20.33 14.09
C LYS A 39 0.85 -21.23 14.35
N SER A 40 -0.32 -20.91 13.80
CA SER A 40 -1.52 -21.71 14.00
C SER A 40 -1.40 -23.07 13.30
N ASP A 41 -0.87 -23.12 12.08
CA ASP A 41 -0.61 -24.37 11.35
C ASP A 41 0.34 -25.30 12.11
N LEU A 42 1.49 -24.78 12.56
CA LEU A 42 2.54 -25.61 13.18
C LEU A 42 2.29 -25.93 14.66
N PHE A 43 1.68 -25.01 15.41
CA PHE A 43 1.61 -25.11 16.87
C PHE A 43 0.20 -24.97 17.46
N GLY A 44 -0.82 -24.75 16.62
CA GLY A 44 -2.22 -24.63 17.04
C GLY A 44 -2.46 -23.47 18.01
N ALA A 45 -3.44 -23.62 18.90
CA ALA A 45 -3.59 -22.78 20.09
C ALA A 45 -3.24 -23.58 21.35
N THR A 46 -2.01 -24.08 21.43
CA THR A 46 -1.54 -24.94 22.54
C THR A 46 -0.98 -24.16 23.73
N GLY A 47 -0.85 -24.82 24.89
CA GLY A 47 -0.16 -24.27 26.06
C GLY A 47 1.27 -23.83 25.74
N ALA A 48 2.02 -24.63 24.97
CA ALA A 48 3.37 -24.28 24.54
C ALA A 48 3.42 -22.98 23.72
N LEU A 49 2.46 -22.75 22.82
CA LEU A 49 2.37 -21.48 22.09
C LEU A 49 2.06 -20.31 23.05
N SER A 50 1.17 -20.51 24.03
CA SER A 50 0.92 -19.52 25.09
C SER A 50 2.19 -19.20 25.89
N ALA A 51 3.01 -20.20 26.23
CA ALA A 51 4.30 -20.02 26.89
C ALA A 51 5.27 -19.16 26.04
N PHE A 52 5.34 -19.42 24.73
CA PHE A 52 6.10 -18.55 23.82
C PHE A 52 5.55 -17.13 23.78
N GLN A 53 4.23 -16.95 23.73
CA GLN A 53 3.63 -15.61 23.71
C GLN A 53 3.95 -14.84 24.99
N VAL A 54 3.92 -15.50 26.15
CA VAL A 54 4.37 -14.91 27.43
C VAL A 54 5.85 -14.54 27.37
N ALA A 55 6.71 -15.43 26.87
CA ALA A 55 8.15 -15.17 26.75
C ALA A 55 8.47 -14.04 25.76
N ALA A 56 7.70 -13.92 24.67
CA ALA A 56 7.86 -12.90 23.64
C ALA A 56 7.41 -11.51 24.10
N VAL A 57 6.52 -11.44 25.09
CA VAL A 57 6.01 -10.18 25.64
C VAL A 57 7.15 -9.35 26.25
N VAL A 58 8.05 -9.94 27.03
CA VAL A 58 9.14 -9.19 27.69
C VAL A 58 9.96 -8.33 26.72
N PRO A 59 10.56 -8.88 25.64
CA PRO A 59 11.30 -8.07 24.69
C PRO A 59 10.44 -7.03 23.95
N THR A 60 9.19 -7.36 23.59
CA THR A 60 8.33 -6.42 22.87
C THR A 60 7.85 -5.29 23.76
N MET A 61 7.52 -5.55 25.03
CA MET A 61 7.13 -4.51 26.00
C MET A 61 8.24 -3.48 26.19
N LEU A 62 9.48 -3.93 26.33
CA LEU A 62 10.62 -3.04 26.51
C LEU A 62 10.90 -2.21 25.24
N TYR A 63 10.74 -2.81 24.06
CA TYR A 63 10.81 -2.10 22.79
C TYR A 63 9.71 -1.03 22.68
N ASP A 64 8.45 -1.38 22.95
CA ASP A 64 7.33 -0.44 22.90
C ASP A 64 7.49 0.71 23.90
N LEU A 65 8.02 0.41 25.08
CA LEU A 65 8.27 1.37 26.14
C LEU A 65 9.40 2.36 25.81
N LEU A 66 10.52 1.88 25.25
CA LEU A 66 11.75 2.67 25.12
C LEU A 66 11.96 3.25 23.73
N VAL A 67 11.38 2.66 22.70
CA VAL A 67 11.67 3.03 21.30
C VAL A 67 10.43 3.09 20.43
N GLY A 68 9.29 2.58 20.89
CA GLY A 68 7.99 2.68 20.24
C GLY A 68 7.64 4.10 19.73
N GLY A 69 6.67 4.19 18.81
CA GLY A 69 6.46 5.37 17.96
C GLY A 69 6.44 6.73 18.68
N MET A 70 5.82 6.82 19.85
CA MET A 70 5.76 8.03 20.68
C MET A 70 7.16 8.50 21.15
N VAL A 71 8.04 7.57 21.47
CA VAL A 71 9.36 7.80 22.04
C VAL A 71 10.39 8.08 20.93
N SER A 72 10.20 7.48 19.76
CA SER A 72 10.95 7.83 18.54
C SER A 72 10.75 9.28 18.11
N SER A 73 9.57 9.86 18.38
CA SER A 73 9.25 11.27 18.07
C SER A 73 10.10 12.27 18.86
N ALA A 74 10.68 11.86 19.99
CA ALA A 74 11.61 12.67 20.77
C ALA A 74 13.07 12.54 20.28
N LEU A 75 13.45 11.41 19.67
CA LEU A 75 14.80 11.19 19.13
C LEU A 75 15.03 11.96 17.83
N VAL A 76 14.08 11.87 16.89
CA VAL A 76 14.24 12.41 15.54
C VAL A 76 14.55 13.92 15.56
N PRO A 77 13.86 14.77 16.34
CA PRO A 77 14.18 16.19 16.41
C PRO A 77 15.59 16.45 16.95
N VAL A 78 16.00 15.74 18.02
CA VAL A 78 17.34 15.90 18.59
C VAL A 78 18.43 15.46 17.61
N PHE A 79 18.26 14.34 16.92
CA PHE A 79 19.22 13.92 15.89
C PHE A 79 19.25 14.86 14.69
N SER A 80 18.11 15.43 14.31
CA SER A 80 18.00 16.36 13.17
C SER A 80 18.80 17.65 13.40
N GLU A 81 18.88 18.15 14.64
CA GLU A 81 19.71 19.30 15.00
C GLU A 81 21.22 19.07 14.78
N TYR A 82 21.66 17.81 14.78
CA TYR A 82 23.06 17.40 14.58
C TYR A 82 23.27 16.77 13.20
N ALA A 83 22.24 16.68 12.34
CA ALA A 83 22.29 16.00 11.05
C ALA A 83 22.99 16.79 9.94
N SER A 84 23.38 18.05 10.19
CA SER A 84 24.13 18.86 9.23
C SER A 84 25.49 18.25 8.93
N HIS A 85 26.01 18.51 7.72
CA HIS A 85 27.29 17.92 7.28
C HIS A 85 28.46 18.27 8.21
N GLU A 86 28.50 19.51 8.71
CA GLU A 86 29.53 20.01 9.63
C GLU A 86 29.50 19.33 11.01
N ARG A 87 28.31 18.90 11.46
CA ARG A 87 28.10 18.30 12.79
C ARG A 87 28.04 16.78 12.77
N ARG A 88 28.32 16.13 11.62
CA ARG A 88 28.30 14.66 11.52
C ARG A 88 29.21 13.95 12.53
N GLY A 89 30.36 14.53 12.86
CA GLY A 89 31.25 13.99 13.90
C GLY A 89 30.60 14.02 15.29
N GLU A 90 29.92 15.12 15.63
CA GLU A 90 29.14 15.25 16.87
C GLU A 90 27.94 14.31 16.90
N LEU A 91 27.23 14.17 15.78
CA LEU A 91 26.13 13.20 15.65
C LEU A 91 26.62 11.77 15.92
N GLY A 92 27.77 11.38 15.34
CA GLY A 92 28.36 10.06 15.56
C GLY A 92 28.77 9.81 17.01
N ARG A 93 29.25 10.84 17.72
CA ARG A 93 29.52 10.80 19.17
C ARG A 93 28.24 10.68 19.99
N LEU A 94 27.23 11.52 19.72
CA LEU A 94 25.94 11.50 20.39
C LEU A 94 25.25 10.14 20.26
N VAL A 95 25.15 9.62 19.04
CA VAL A 95 24.55 8.31 18.76
C VAL A 95 25.37 7.20 19.41
N GLY A 96 26.70 7.21 19.26
CA GLY A 96 27.57 6.21 19.87
C GLY A 96 27.43 6.16 21.39
N LEU A 97 27.29 7.33 22.03
CA LEU A 97 27.08 7.43 23.47
C LEU A 97 25.71 6.90 23.90
N LEU A 98 24.65 7.27 23.16
CA LEU A 98 23.30 6.77 23.43
C LEU A 98 23.23 5.24 23.28
N LEU A 99 23.82 4.70 22.20
CA LEU A 99 23.90 3.27 21.96
C LEU A 99 24.69 2.57 23.09
N ALA A 100 25.85 3.10 23.49
CA ALA A 100 26.64 2.51 24.57
C ALA A 100 25.86 2.48 25.89
N LEU A 101 25.21 3.59 26.27
CA LEU A 101 24.46 3.68 27.52
C LEU A 101 23.23 2.76 27.51
N ILE A 102 22.46 2.77 26.42
CA ILE A 102 21.25 1.94 26.35
C ILE A 102 21.61 0.46 26.27
N THR A 103 22.66 0.09 25.53
CA THR A 103 23.15 -1.30 25.50
C THR A 103 23.61 -1.74 26.89
N LEU A 104 24.30 -0.89 27.65
CA LEU A 104 24.72 -1.21 29.02
C LEU A 104 23.52 -1.46 29.94
N VAL A 105 22.54 -0.53 29.95
CA VAL A 105 21.33 -0.64 30.79
C VAL A 105 20.51 -1.86 30.42
N LEU A 106 20.30 -2.09 29.12
CA LEU A 106 19.52 -3.22 28.65
C LEU A 106 20.26 -4.54 28.80
N ALA A 107 21.59 -4.57 28.74
CA ALA A 107 22.36 -5.79 28.98
C ALA A 107 22.27 -6.19 30.45
N ALA A 108 22.33 -5.23 31.37
CA ALA A 108 22.06 -5.47 32.79
C ALA A 108 20.63 -5.98 33.02
N PHE A 109 19.63 -5.40 32.35
CA PHE A 109 18.26 -5.87 32.40
C PHE A 109 18.11 -7.30 31.88
N VAL A 110 18.71 -7.62 30.72
CA VAL A 110 18.70 -8.99 30.17
C VAL A 110 19.33 -9.96 31.15
N LEU A 111 20.48 -9.63 31.75
CA LEU A 111 21.11 -10.48 32.76
C LEU A 111 20.20 -10.74 33.96
N VAL A 112 19.48 -9.71 34.44
CA VAL A 112 18.48 -9.87 35.51
C VAL A 112 17.36 -10.80 35.07
N VAL A 113 16.85 -10.67 33.85
CA VAL A 113 15.80 -11.55 33.31
C VAL A 113 16.31 -12.98 33.14
N GLU A 114 17.55 -13.20 32.69
CA GLU A 114 18.16 -14.53 32.55
C GLU A 114 18.24 -15.28 33.89
N VAL A 115 18.70 -14.58 34.93
CA VAL A 115 18.84 -15.12 36.28
C VAL A 115 17.47 -15.33 36.93
N CYS A 116 16.58 -14.34 36.78
CA CYS A 116 15.23 -14.35 37.36
C CYS A 116 14.17 -14.93 36.41
N ALA A 117 14.54 -15.69 35.38
CA ALA A 117 13.60 -16.18 34.38
C ALA A 117 12.43 -16.99 34.96
N PRO A 118 12.63 -17.88 35.96
CA PRO A 118 11.51 -18.57 36.62
C PRO A 118 10.54 -17.61 37.32
N GLN A 119 11.05 -16.60 38.00
CA GLN A 119 10.26 -15.59 38.71
C GLN A 119 9.51 -14.69 37.73
N ALA A 120 10.13 -14.33 36.61
CA ALA A 120 9.51 -13.56 35.54
C ALA A 120 8.39 -14.36 34.84
N ALA A 121 8.64 -15.66 34.56
CA ALA A 121 7.61 -16.57 34.05
C ALA A 121 6.43 -16.68 35.02
N TRP A 122 6.69 -16.89 36.32
CA TRP A 122 5.64 -16.93 37.34
C TRP A 122 4.87 -15.60 37.45
N LEU A 123 5.57 -14.47 37.38
CA LEU A 123 4.94 -13.15 37.44
C LEU A 123 3.98 -12.91 36.26
N LEU A 124 4.36 -13.35 35.06
CA LEU A 124 3.57 -13.11 33.84
C LEU A 124 2.53 -14.20 33.55
N SER A 125 2.74 -15.43 34.03
CA SER A 125 1.89 -16.58 33.70
C SER A 125 1.74 -17.56 34.86
N GLY A 126 1.70 -17.09 36.11
CA GLY A 126 1.65 -17.92 37.31
C GLY A 126 0.44 -18.84 37.47
N GLY A 127 -0.52 -18.80 36.53
CA GLY A 127 -1.61 -19.77 36.44
C GLY A 127 -1.26 -21.04 35.66
N PHE A 128 -0.13 -21.08 34.95
CA PHE A 128 0.36 -22.28 34.28
C PHE A 128 0.82 -23.36 35.26
N ASP A 129 0.78 -24.61 34.80
CA ASP A 129 1.34 -25.72 35.55
C ASP A 129 2.89 -25.61 35.62
N PRO A 130 3.55 -26.36 36.54
CA PRO A 130 4.99 -26.24 36.74
C PRO A 130 5.81 -26.54 35.47
N ALA A 131 5.39 -27.50 34.66
CA ALA A 131 6.10 -27.89 33.44
C ALA A 131 6.05 -26.77 32.37
N LEU A 132 4.87 -26.15 32.18
CA LEU A 132 4.72 -25.05 31.23
C LEU A 132 5.37 -23.76 31.74
N LEU A 133 5.40 -23.53 33.05
CA LEU A 133 6.20 -22.45 33.65
C LEU A 133 7.70 -22.62 33.39
N GLU A 134 8.22 -23.84 33.52
CA GLU A 134 9.62 -24.13 33.21
C GLU A 134 9.91 -23.90 31.72
N GLN A 135 9.03 -24.38 30.83
CA GLN A 135 9.15 -24.12 29.39
C GLN A 135 9.10 -22.62 29.08
N THR A 136 8.21 -21.88 29.73
CA THR A 136 8.12 -20.41 29.61
C THR A 136 9.42 -19.73 30.04
N ALA A 137 10.01 -20.17 31.15
CA ALA A 137 11.30 -19.64 31.62
C ALA A 137 12.44 -19.95 30.64
N GLN A 138 12.48 -21.14 30.04
CA GLN A 138 13.46 -21.49 29.01
C GLN A 138 13.29 -20.62 27.75
N LEU A 139 12.06 -20.44 27.27
CA LEU A 139 11.77 -19.57 26.13
C LEU A 139 12.13 -18.13 26.43
N LEU A 140 11.91 -17.66 27.66
CA LEU A 140 12.25 -16.31 28.08
C LEU A 140 13.76 -16.04 28.02
N ARG A 141 14.61 -17.02 28.36
CA ARG A 141 16.06 -16.93 28.19
C ARG A 141 16.48 -16.82 26.72
N ILE A 142 15.73 -17.45 25.81
CA ILE A 142 16.00 -17.35 24.38
C ILE A 142 15.55 -15.97 23.85
N THR A 143 14.41 -15.45 24.30
CA THR A 143 13.84 -14.20 23.79
C THR A 143 14.41 -12.95 24.46
N ALA A 144 14.89 -13.01 25.70
CA ALA A 144 15.38 -11.85 26.46
C ALA A 144 16.50 -11.06 25.75
N PRO A 145 17.52 -11.70 25.14
CA PRO A 145 18.54 -10.96 24.39
C PRO A 145 17.98 -10.12 23.23
N ALA A 146 16.79 -10.43 22.71
CA ALA A 146 16.14 -9.64 21.68
C ALA A 146 15.80 -8.21 22.14
N VAL A 147 15.64 -7.98 23.46
CA VAL A 147 15.49 -6.64 24.05
C VAL A 147 16.59 -5.69 23.55
N LEU A 148 17.85 -6.16 23.53
CA LEU A 148 18.98 -5.35 23.08
C LEU A 148 18.81 -4.93 21.62
N PHE A 149 18.60 -5.90 20.74
CA PHE A 149 18.61 -5.68 19.30
C PHE A 149 17.38 -4.90 18.82
N LEU A 150 16.20 -5.15 19.39
CA LEU A 150 14.99 -4.38 19.07
C LEU A 150 15.18 -2.90 19.43
N ASN A 151 15.73 -2.60 20.60
CA ASN A 151 15.93 -1.22 21.03
C ASN A 151 17.05 -0.51 20.26
N ILE A 152 18.16 -1.20 19.96
CA ILE A 152 19.21 -0.68 19.08
C ILE A 152 18.60 -0.38 17.69
N SER A 153 17.85 -1.32 17.13
CA SER A 153 17.20 -1.20 15.82
C SER A 153 16.35 0.07 15.73
N GLY A 154 15.51 0.36 16.72
CA GLY A 154 14.67 1.55 16.62
C GLY A 154 15.39 2.88 16.92
N ILE A 155 16.50 2.89 17.68
CA ILE A 155 17.40 4.05 17.75
C ILE A 155 18.03 4.33 16.38
N LEU A 156 18.52 3.26 15.71
CA LEU A 156 19.05 3.37 14.36
C LEU A 156 17.96 3.87 13.39
N ALA A 157 16.72 3.42 13.53
CA ALA A 157 15.60 3.92 12.73
C ALA A 157 15.39 5.42 12.93
N GLY A 158 15.37 5.89 14.19
CA GLY A 158 15.26 7.32 14.52
C GLY A 158 16.40 8.15 13.92
N LEU A 159 17.64 7.66 13.98
CA LEU A 159 18.79 8.29 13.34
C LEU A 159 18.63 8.34 11.82
N LEU A 160 18.24 7.23 11.19
CA LEU A 160 18.07 7.16 9.75
C LEU A 160 16.94 8.07 9.26
N TYR A 161 15.86 8.21 10.02
CA TYR A 161 14.81 9.21 9.74
C TYR A 161 15.33 10.64 9.83
N ALA A 162 16.13 10.97 10.85
CA ALA A 162 16.78 12.29 10.96
C ALA A 162 17.75 12.57 9.78
N LEU A 163 18.40 11.53 9.26
CA LEU A 163 19.25 11.58 8.07
C LEU A 163 18.46 11.51 6.75
N LYS A 164 17.12 11.57 6.78
CA LYS A 164 16.22 11.45 5.62
C LYS A 164 16.38 10.13 4.83
N ARG A 165 16.77 9.04 5.49
CA ARG A 165 16.95 7.68 4.95
C ARG A 165 15.79 6.77 5.37
N PHE A 166 14.72 6.75 4.58
CA PHE A 166 13.47 6.08 4.95
C PHE A 166 13.40 4.58 4.56
N SER A 167 14.19 4.14 3.60
CA SER A 167 14.06 2.79 3.02
C SER A 167 14.41 1.66 3.98
N LEU A 168 15.55 1.70 4.65
CA LEU A 168 15.96 0.62 5.54
C LEU A 168 15.04 0.50 6.77
N PRO A 169 14.70 1.61 7.47
CA PRO A 169 13.77 1.53 8.60
C PRO A 169 12.38 1.01 8.24
N ALA A 170 11.88 1.29 7.03
CA ALA A 170 10.54 0.89 6.59
C ALA A 170 10.34 -0.64 6.52
N PHE A 171 11.42 -1.41 6.31
CA PHE A 171 11.34 -2.88 6.16
C PHE A 171 11.80 -3.66 7.41
N THR A 172 12.09 -2.99 8.53
CA THR A 172 12.53 -3.64 9.78
C THR A 172 11.48 -4.58 10.36
N ALA A 173 10.22 -4.16 10.41
CA ALA A 173 9.14 -5.00 10.89
C ALA A 173 8.84 -6.18 9.93
N ALA A 174 9.02 -5.97 8.62
CA ALA A 174 8.90 -7.04 7.62
C ALA A 174 9.98 -8.11 7.79
N ILE A 175 11.26 -7.74 7.91
CA ILE A 175 12.35 -8.72 8.09
C ILE A 175 12.22 -9.48 9.41
N PHE A 176 11.74 -8.83 10.47
CA PHE A 176 11.47 -9.46 11.76
C PHE A 176 10.38 -10.54 11.66
N ASN A 177 9.26 -10.24 11.00
CA ASN A 177 8.20 -11.23 10.77
C ASN A 177 8.68 -12.37 9.86
N ALA A 178 9.44 -12.06 8.80
CA ALA A 178 10.02 -13.06 7.91
C ALA A 178 10.99 -14.00 8.63
N ALA A 179 11.78 -13.50 9.58
CA ALA A 179 12.69 -14.32 10.37
C ALA A 179 11.95 -15.30 11.29
N ILE A 180 10.87 -14.85 11.94
CA ILE A 180 10.01 -15.73 12.75
C ILE A 180 9.37 -16.82 11.87
N VAL A 181 8.82 -16.44 10.71
CA VAL A 181 8.25 -17.40 9.74
C VAL A 181 9.29 -18.40 9.25
N GLY A 182 10.46 -17.91 8.83
CA GLY A 182 11.55 -18.76 8.33
C GLY A 182 12.04 -19.75 9.38
N ALA A 183 12.27 -19.29 10.61
CA ALA A 183 12.69 -20.16 11.71
C ALA A 183 11.61 -21.19 12.07
N ALA A 184 10.33 -20.80 12.09
CA ALA A 184 9.22 -21.72 12.35
C ALA A 184 9.13 -22.82 11.28
N LEU A 185 9.21 -22.46 9.99
CA LEU A 185 9.13 -23.43 8.90
C LEU A 185 10.34 -24.36 8.83
N LEU A 186 11.53 -23.85 9.12
CA LEU A 186 12.78 -24.64 9.04
C LEU A 186 13.00 -25.53 10.27
N LEU A 187 12.64 -25.06 11.46
CA LEU A 187 13.00 -25.68 12.74
C LEU A 187 11.80 -26.17 13.55
N GLY A 188 10.59 -25.68 13.26
CA GLY A 188 9.39 -25.89 14.09
C GLY A 188 8.80 -27.29 14.02
N ARG A 189 9.02 -28.04 12.92
CA ARG A 189 8.61 -29.44 12.78
C ARG A 189 9.59 -30.44 13.42
N GLY A 190 10.75 -29.98 13.85
CA GLY A 190 11.79 -30.80 14.49
C GLY A 190 11.66 -30.85 16.02
N THR A 191 12.73 -31.27 16.69
CA THR A 191 12.78 -31.38 18.16
C THR A 191 12.69 -30.04 18.90
N LEU A 192 12.95 -28.93 18.20
CA LEU A 192 12.87 -27.59 18.79
C LEU A 192 11.43 -27.13 19.04
N GLY A 193 10.46 -27.64 18.27
CA GLY A 193 9.05 -27.27 18.42
C GLY A 193 8.85 -25.75 18.52
N VAL A 194 8.11 -25.31 19.54
CA VAL A 194 7.81 -23.89 19.78
C VAL A 194 9.07 -23.02 20.02
N ALA A 195 10.19 -23.59 20.46
CA ALA A 195 11.43 -22.83 20.63
C ALA A 195 11.96 -22.26 19.31
N SER A 196 11.55 -22.80 18.15
CA SER A 196 11.85 -22.21 16.84
C SER A 196 11.32 -20.78 16.71
N LEU A 197 10.18 -20.47 17.33
CA LEU A 197 9.61 -19.12 17.33
C LEU A 197 10.44 -18.15 18.17
N ALA A 198 10.96 -18.61 19.31
CA ALA A 198 11.85 -17.82 20.17
C ALA A 198 13.17 -17.52 19.46
N ILE A 199 13.77 -18.52 18.81
CA ILE A 199 14.96 -18.35 17.97
C ILE A 199 14.68 -17.40 16.82
N GLY A 200 13.54 -17.56 16.14
CA GLY A 200 13.12 -16.68 15.05
C GLY A 200 12.92 -15.23 15.48
N LEU A 201 12.40 -15.01 16.69
CA LEU A 201 12.24 -13.68 17.28
C LEU A 201 13.60 -13.03 17.54
N LEU A 202 14.54 -13.76 18.15
CA LEU A 202 15.90 -13.27 18.40
C LEU A 202 16.65 -12.99 17.09
N ALA A 203 16.62 -13.94 16.15
CA ALA A 203 17.22 -13.77 14.82
C ALA A 203 16.60 -12.59 14.06
N GLY A 204 15.28 -12.43 14.15
CA GLY A 204 14.56 -11.29 13.58
C GLY A 204 15.05 -9.96 14.16
N ALA A 205 15.21 -9.87 15.48
CA ALA A 205 15.69 -8.67 16.14
C ALA A 205 17.12 -8.32 15.70
N ILE A 206 18.00 -9.31 15.59
CA ILE A 206 19.37 -9.14 15.05
C ILE A 206 19.30 -8.65 13.59
N LEU A 207 18.48 -9.28 12.75
CA LEU A 207 18.34 -8.91 11.34
C LEU A 207 17.81 -7.48 11.16
N GLN A 208 16.96 -6.98 12.05
CA GLN A 208 16.54 -5.58 12.00
C GLN A 208 17.73 -4.61 12.15
N VAL A 209 18.68 -4.92 13.04
CA VAL A 209 19.90 -4.11 13.21
C VAL A 209 20.77 -4.23 11.96
N VAL A 210 21.03 -5.47 11.51
CA VAL A 210 21.87 -5.75 10.32
C VAL A 210 21.35 -5.04 9.08
N LEU A 211 20.04 -5.05 8.85
CA LEU A 211 19.39 -4.38 7.71
C LEU A 211 19.69 -2.87 7.68
N GLN A 212 19.86 -2.24 8.84
CA GLN A 212 20.05 -0.79 8.97
C GLN A 212 21.52 -0.36 8.95
N LEU A 213 22.48 -1.27 9.17
CA LEU A 213 23.91 -0.97 9.18
C LEU A 213 24.43 -0.28 7.90
N PRO A 214 24.01 -0.67 6.67
CA PRO A 214 24.42 0.06 5.46
C PRO A 214 24.02 1.54 5.49
N GLY A 215 22.94 1.87 6.22
CA GLY A 215 22.47 3.23 6.45
C GLY A 215 23.39 4.06 7.34
N LEU A 216 24.39 3.47 7.99
CA LEU A 216 25.38 4.17 8.83
C LEU A 216 26.67 4.51 8.09
N ARG A 217 26.80 4.10 6.81
CA ARG A 217 27.96 4.43 5.98
C ARG A 217 28.19 5.95 5.93
N GLY A 218 29.41 6.35 6.28
CA GLY A 218 29.83 7.75 6.37
C GLY A 218 29.69 8.38 7.77
N LEU A 219 29.21 7.64 8.77
CA LEU A 219 29.15 8.08 10.17
C LEU A 219 30.13 7.25 11.02
N ARG A 220 31.03 7.93 11.74
CA ARG A 220 31.94 7.26 12.70
C ARG A 220 31.30 7.26 14.08
N LEU A 221 30.81 6.11 14.52
CA LEU A 221 30.28 5.92 15.87
C LEU A 221 31.43 5.81 16.86
N HIS A 222 31.36 6.62 17.92
CA HIS A 222 32.33 6.56 19.03
C HIS A 222 31.59 6.09 20.28
N LEU A 223 31.80 4.83 20.65
CA LEU A 223 31.24 4.28 21.88
C LEU A 223 31.99 4.88 23.07
N SER A 224 31.28 5.70 23.85
CA SER A 224 31.80 6.33 25.07
C SER A 224 30.69 6.41 26.12
N LEU A 225 31.06 6.47 27.40
CA LEU A 225 30.13 6.50 28.53
C LEU A 225 30.02 7.88 29.19
N ASP A 226 30.40 8.95 28.48
CA ASP A 226 30.31 10.32 29.00
C ASP A 226 28.87 10.88 29.01
N TRP A 227 28.08 10.45 29.99
CA TRP A 227 26.67 10.83 30.16
C TRP A 227 26.40 12.33 30.28
N ARG A 228 27.44 13.18 30.37
CA ARG A 228 27.31 14.64 30.50
C ARG A 228 27.01 15.33 29.17
N HIS A 229 27.01 14.61 28.05
CA HIS A 229 26.70 15.19 26.75
C HIS A 229 25.33 15.89 26.72
N PRO A 230 25.24 17.16 26.27
CA PRO A 230 24.01 17.96 26.33
C PRO A 230 22.85 17.34 25.55
N GLY A 231 23.14 16.71 24.41
CA GLY A 231 22.16 15.98 23.62
C GLY A 231 21.53 14.79 24.36
N VAL A 232 22.31 14.07 25.18
CA VAL A 232 21.79 12.92 25.93
C VAL A 232 20.93 13.38 27.11
N ARG A 233 21.37 14.40 27.85
CA ARG A 233 20.53 15.01 28.90
C ARG A 233 19.20 15.51 28.35
N ARG A 234 19.19 16.09 27.14
CA ARG A 234 17.97 16.52 26.46
C ARG A 234 17.07 15.35 26.09
N ILE A 235 17.62 14.27 25.54
CA ILE A 235 16.87 13.04 25.23
C ILE A 235 16.23 12.48 26.50
N PHE A 236 16.99 12.30 27.59
CA PHE A 236 16.45 11.78 28.86
C PHE A 236 15.32 12.62 29.42
N ARG A 237 15.45 13.95 29.41
CA ARG A 237 14.41 14.86 29.90
C ARG A 237 13.11 14.76 29.09
N LEU A 238 13.20 14.47 27.78
CA LEU A 238 12.03 14.23 26.93
C LEU A 238 11.49 12.81 27.08
N TYR A 239 12.36 11.82 27.32
CA TYR A 239 12.03 10.40 27.41
C TYR A 239 11.30 10.03 28.71
N VAL A 240 11.84 10.45 29.86
CA VAL A 240 11.37 9.97 31.18
C VAL A 240 9.86 10.17 31.39
N PRO A 241 9.27 11.34 31.09
CA PRO A 241 7.82 11.53 31.27
C PRO A 241 6.98 10.65 30.34
N VAL A 242 7.44 10.41 29.11
CA VAL A 242 6.73 9.58 28.12
C VAL A 242 6.77 8.11 28.54
N VAL A 243 7.97 7.62 28.92
CA VAL A 243 8.18 6.26 29.41
C VAL A 243 7.32 6.00 30.65
N LEU A 244 7.33 6.89 31.63
CA LEU A 244 6.51 6.74 32.84
C LEU A 244 5.01 6.62 32.53
N GLY A 245 4.51 7.37 31.54
CA GLY A 245 3.12 7.25 31.08
C GLY A 245 2.81 5.90 30.41
N LEU A 246 3.78 5.35 29.66
CA LEU A 246 3.64 4.06 28.96
C LEU A 246 3.79 2.84 29.88
N VAL A 247 4.50 2.96 31.01
CA VAL A 247 4.62 1.87 32.00
C VAL A 247 3.25 1.36 32.45
N VAL A 248 2.29 2.26 32.67
CA VAL A 248 0.93 1.90 33.07
C VAL A 248 0.28 0.95 32.07
N SER A 249 0.42 1.23 30.77
CA SER A 249 -0.09 0.38 29.69
C SER A 249 0.58 -1.00 29.68
N GLN A 250 1.89 -1.07 29.94
CA GLN A 250 2.60 -2.35 30.02
C GLN A 250 2.17 -3.20 31.21
N VAL A 251 1.90 -2.57 32.36
CA VAL A 251 1.41 -3.28 33.56
C VAL A 251 0.07 -3.96 33.28
N VAL A 252 -0.85 -3.31 32.56
CA VAL A 252 -2.14 -3.92 32.16
C VAL A 252 -1.94 -5.18 31.35
N ILE A 253 -1.06 -5.15 30.35
CA ILE A 253 -0.81 -6.30 29.47
C ILE A 253 -0.25 -7.47 30.30
N GLY A 254 0.71 -7.20 31.20
CA GLY A 254 1.28 -8.22 32.09
C GLY A 254 0.24 -8.83 33.04
N LEU A 255 -0.62 -7.99 33.63
CA LEU A 255 -1.74 -8.45 34.46
C LEU A 255 -2.75 -9.28 33.66
N SER A 256 -3.07 -8.86 32.44
CA SER A 256 -3.99 -9.57 31.54
C SER A 256 -3.46 -10.97 31.20
N TYR A 257 -2.16 -11.11 30.90
CA TYR A 257 -1.52 -12.39 30.65
C TYR A 257 -1.51 -13.28 31.90
N ASN A 258 -1.21 -12.70 33.07
CA ASN A 258 -1.22 -13.44 34.32
C ASN A 258 -2.63 -13.98 34.63
N LEU A 259 -3.66 -13.15 34.50
CA LEU A 259 -5.05 -13.57 34.70
C LEU A 259 -5.47 -14.62 33.65
N ALA A 260 -5.10 -14.44 32.39
CA ALA A 260 -5.41 -15.36 31.31
C ALA A 260 -4.81 -16.76 31.54
N SER A 261 -3.57 -16.82 32.02
CA SER A 261 -2.90 -18.09 32.36
C SER A 261 -3.67 -18.93 33.39
N ARG A 262 -4.52 -18.31 34.22
CA ARG A 262 -5.36 -18.98 35.23
C ARG A 262 -6.68 -19.52 34.69
N THR A 263 -6.99 -19.26 33.42
CA THR A 263 -8.26 -19.67 32.79
C THR A 263 -8.12 -20.87 31.86
N GLY A 264 -6.89 -21.35 31.65
CA GLY A 264 -6.54 -22.43 30.73
C GLY A 264 -5.19 -22.17 30.07
N GLU A 265 -4.47 -23.24 29.71
CA GLU A 265 -3.16 -23.13 29.06
C GLU A 265 -3.26 -22.52 27.65
N GLN A 266 -4.38 -22.71 26.94
CA GLN A 266 -4.65 -22.21 25.59
C GLN A 266 -5.15 -20.75 25.57
N SER A 267 -5.57 -20.22 26.72
CA SER A 267 -6.30 -18.95 26.79
C SER A 267 -5.53 -17.76 26.21
N ILE A 268 -4.22 -17.69 26.45
CA ILE A 268 -3.36 -16.62 25.91
C ILE A 268 -3.27 -16.74 24.38
N ALA A 269 -3.17 -17.95 23.84
CA ALA A 269 -3.17 -18.20 22.40
C ALA A 269 -4.48 -17.75 21.74
N TRP A 270 -5.65 -18.16 22.26
CA TRP A 270 -6.95 -17.72 21.75
C TRP A 270 -7.11 -16.20 21.80
N MET A 271 -6.68 -15.55 22.89
CA MET A 271 -6.71 -14.09 23.04
C MET A 271 -5.83 -13.40 22.00
N ASN A 272 -4.62 -13.90 21.72
CA ASN A 272 -3.71 -13.32 20.72
C ASN A 272 -4.23 -13.48 19.28
N TYR A 273 -4.79 -14.64 18.92
CA TYR A 273 -5.42 -14.81 17.61
C TYR A 273 -6.64 -13.90 17.42
N ALA A 274 -7.50 -13.80 18.44
CA ALA A 274 -8.64 -12.88 18.44
C ALA A 274 -8.19 -11.41 18.36
N THR A 275 -7.14 -11.04 19.10
CA THR A 275 -6.57 -9.69 19.10
C THR A 275 -5.97 -9.33 17.75
N THR A 276 -5.40 -10.30 17.02
CA THR A 276 -4.89 -10.09 15.66
C THR A 276 -6.00 -9.61 14.72
N LEU A 277 -7.16 -10.28 14.75
CA LEU A 277 -8.33 -9.87 13.95
C LEU A 277 -8.93 -8.54 14.44
N PHE A 278 -8.92 -8.29 15.76
CA PHE A 278 -9.37 -7.02 16.36
C PHE A 278 -8.51 -5.82 15.93
N GLN A 279 -7.18 -5.99 15.85
CA GLN A 279 -6.25 -4.91 15.48
C GLN A 279 -6.28 -4.58 13.99
N PHE A 280 -6.72 -5.50 13.14
CA PHE A 280 -6.75 -5.30 11.68
C PHE A 280 -7.53 -4.03 11.26
N PRO A 281 -8.82 -3.87 11.60
CA PRO A 281 -9.58 -2.67 11.26
C PRO A 281 -9.05 -1.41 11.97
N LEU A 282 -8.62 -1.52 13.24
CA LEU A 282 -8.02 -0.38 13.98
C LEU A 282 -6.79 0.18 13.27
N GLY A 283 -5.87 -0.70 12.91
CA GLY A 283 -4.62 -0.30 12.29
C GLY A 283 -4.80 0.21 10.87
N LEU A 284 -5.81 -0.27 10.13
CA LEU A 284 -6.09 0.18 8.76
C LEU A 284 -6.80 1.53 8.73
N VAL A 285 -7.79 1.72 9.62
CA VAL A 285 -8.68 2.88 9.57
C VAL A 285 -8.31 3.90 10.66
N SER A 286 -8.40 3.51 11.93
CA SER A 286 -8.24 4.46 13.05
C SER A 286 -6.85 5.08 13.05
N THR A 287 -5.78 4.27 12.94
CA THR A 287 -4.40 4.80 12.89
C THR A 287 -4.18 5.72 11.69
N ALA A 288 -4.68 5.35 10.51
CA ALA A 288 -4.51 6.13 9.28
C ALA A 288 -5.23 7.49 9.37
N VAL A 289 -6.48 7.50 9.82
CA VAL A 289 -7.26 8.74 9.99
C VAL A 289 -6.63 9.63 11.05
N SER A 290 -6.26 9.08 12.21
CA SER A 290 -5.60 9.81 13.29
C SER A 290 -4.29 10.46 12.83
N MET A 291 -3.43 9.74 12.11
CA MET A 291 -2.19 10.31 11.54
C MET A 291 -2.45 11.39 10.49
N ALA A 292 -3.51 11.26 9.69
CA ALA A 292 -3.86 12.25 8.67
C ALA A 292 -4.38 13.56 9.28
N ILE A 293 -5.18 13.50 10.34
CA ILE A 293 -5.76 14.70 10.97
C ILE A 293 -4.81 15.39 11.95
N LEU A 294 -3.87 14.66 12.58
CA LEU A 294 -3.01 15.20 13.63
C LEU A 294 -2.20 16.44 13.25
N PRO A 295 -1.54 16.53 12.07
CA PRO A 295 -0.81 17.73 11.67
C PRO A 295 -1.72 18.95 11.52
N THR A 296 -2.94 18.75 11.03
CA THR A 296 -3.94 19.82 10.87
C THR A 296 -4.45 20.30 12.22
N LEU A 297 -4.81 19.36 13.12
CA LEU A 297 -5.24 19.67 14.49
C LEU A 297 -4.14 20.43 15.26
N SER A 298 -2.88 20.04 15.10
CA SER A 298 -1.75 20.66 15.83
C SER A 298 -1.38 22.06 15.34
N ARG A 299 -1.82 22.45 14.13
CA ARG A 299 -1.57 23.79 13.55
C ARG A 299 -2.67 24.79 13.90
N GLN A 300 -3.83 24.32 14.35
CA GLN A 300 -4.95 25.19 14.69
C GLN A 300 -4.72 25.84 16.07
N PRO A 301 -4.98 27.15 16.20
CA PRO A 301 -4.68 27.89 17.41
C PRO A 301 -5.51 27.37 18.60
N VAL A 302 -4.85 27.21 19.75
CA VAL A 302 -5.48 26.77 21.00
C VAL A 302 -6.37 27.87 21.61
N ASP A 303 -6.00 29.15 21.38
CA ASP A 303 -6.65 30.35 21.92
C ASP A 303 -7.53 31.09 20.89
N GLY A 304 -8.01 30.38 19.84
CA GLY A 304 -8.85 30.92 18.76
C GLY A 304 -10.25 30.28 18.69
N ASP A 305 -11.01 30.60 17.64
CA ASP A 305 -12.31 29.96 17.37
C ASP A 305 -12.14 28.43 17.31
N PRO A 306 -12.78 27.65 18.21
CA PRO A 306 -12.65 26.20 18.23
C PRO A 306 -13.31 25.50 17.04
N ASN A 307 -14.10 26.21 16.23
CA ASN A 307 -14.91 25.64 15.16
C ASN A 307 -14.08 24.87 14.10
N PRO A 308 -12.95 25.37 13.56
CA PRO A 308 -12.13 24.62 12.60
C PRO A 308 -11.53 23.33 13.20
N PHE A 309 -11.16 23.36 14.49
CA PHE A 309 -10.66 22.20 15.22
C PHE A 309 -11.73 21.14 15.38
N LEU A 310 -12.92 21.53 15.83
CA LEU A 310 -14.06 20.63 15.98
C LEU A 310 -14.48 20.02 14.65
N LEU A 311 -14.51 20.80 13.56
CA LEU A 311 -14.87 20.31 12.23
C LEU A 311 -13.85 19.27 11.73
N THR A 312 -12.55 19.54 11.91
CA THR A 312 -11.48 18.61 11.50
C THR A 312 -11.57 17.30 12.28
N LEU A 313 -11.72 17.38 13.60
CA LEU A 313 -11.85 16.19 14.44
C LEU A 313 -13.15 15.43 14.15
N ALA A 314 -14.28 16.13 14.01
CA ALA A 314 -15.55 15.51 13.69
C ALA A 314 -15.53 14.80 12.33
N GLN A 315 -14.88 15.37 11.31
CA GLN A 315 -14.69 14.71 10.03
C GLN A 315 -13.89 13.41 10.19
N GLY A 316 -12.79 13.44 10.96
CA GLY A 316 -12.02 12.24 11.28
C GLY A 316 -12.85 11.18 12.01
N LEU A 317 -13.58 11.57 13.06
CA LEU A 317 -14.43 10.66 13.84
C LEU A 317 -15.57 10.06 13.00
N LYS A 318 -16.23 10.86 12.15
CA LYS A 318 -17.27 10.37 11.24
C LYS A 318 -16.72 9.34 10.27
N LEU A 319 -15.54 9.59 9.68
CA LEU A 319 -14.89 8.65 8.77
C LEU A 319 -14.53 7.34 9.48
N VAL A 320 -13.99 7.42 10.70
CA VAL A 320 -13.70 6.25 11.53
C VAL A 320 -14.98 5.46 11.82
N LEU A 321 -16.05 6.10 12.27
CA LEU A 321 -17.31 5.43 12.59
C LEU A 321 -17.96 4.80 11.35
N LEU A 322 -17.95 5.48 10.22
CA LEU A 322 -18.50 4.99 8.95
C LEU A 322 -17.78 3.72 8.46
N LEU A 323 -16.50 3.55 8.78
CA LEU A 323 -15.72 2.38 8.35
C LEU A 323 -15.64 1.28 9.42
N ILE A 324 -15.56 1.66 10.69
CA ILE A 324 -15.35 0.70 11.78
C ILE A 324 -16.64 0.04 12.22
N ILE A 325 -17.77 0.76 12.32
CA ILE A 325 -19.04 0.14 12.73
C ILE A 325 -19.42 -1.05 11.81
N PRO A 326 -19.42 -0.92 10.47
CA PRO A 326 -19.73 -2.07 9.61
C PRO A 326 -18.66 -3.17 9.69
N ALA A 327 -17.39 -2.81 9.89
CA ALA A 327 -16.33 -3.80 10.10
C ALA A 327 -16.53 -4.58 11.41
N THR A 328 -16.89 -3.91 12.50
CA THR A 328 -17.20 -4.52 13.80
C THR A 328 -18.37 -5.50 13.66
N VAL A 329 -19.47 -5.08 13.02
CA VAL A 329 -20.64 -5.95 12.83
C VAL A 329 -20.32 -7.13 11.90
N GLY A 330 -19.65 -6.89 10.78
CA GLY A 330 -19.23 -7.93 9.84
C GLY A 330 -18.32 -8.96 10.50
N LEU A 331 -17.29 -8.52 11.23
CA LEU A 331 -16.39 -9.39 12.00
C LEU A 331 -17.12 -10.14 13.11
N PHE A 332 -18.12 -9.53 13.75
CA PHE A 332 -18.87 -10.18 14.83
C PHE A 332 -19.73 -11.34 14.31
N ILE A 333 -20.43 -11.09 13.20
CA ILE A 333 -21.30 -12.09 12.54
C ILE A 333 -20.45 -13.21 11.94
N LEU A 334 -19.39 -12.85 11.21
CA LEU A 334 -18.53 -13.79 10.50
C LEU A 334 -17.31 -14.26 11.30
N ALA A 335 -17.30 -14.04 12.62
CA ALA A 335 -16.16 -14.35 13.50
C ALA A 335 -15.66 -15.78 13.31
N HIS A 336 -16.57 -16.76 13.35
CA HIS A 336 -16.24 -18.17 13.19
C HIS A 336 -15.64 -18.49 11.82
N PRO A 337 -16.33 -18.27 10.68
CA PRO A 337 -15.77 -18.62 9.36
C PRO A 337 -14.48 -17.84 9.03
N ILE A 338 -14.29 -16.62 9.56
CA ILE A 338 -13.03 -15.89 9.42
C ILE A 338 -11.90 -16.58 10.18
N VAL A 339 -12.16 -17.02 11.43
CA VAL A 339 -11.17 -17.75 12.23
C VAL A 339 -10.81 -19.07 11.56
N VAL A 340 -11.79 -19.83 11.07
CA VAL A 340 -11.56 -21.07 10.31
C VAL A 340 -10.64 -20.79 9.12
N LEU A 341 -11.03 -19.87 8.24
CA LEU A 341 -10.29 -19.53 7.02
C LEU A 341 -8.85 -19.06 7.27
N VAL A 342 -8.58 -18.38 8.39
CA VAL A 342 -7.27 -17.76 8.65
C VAL A 342 -6.38 -18.64 9.51
N PHE A 343 -6.95 -19.38 10.47
CA PHE A 343 -6.20 -20.05 11.53
C PHE A 343 -6.41 -21.57 11.61
N GLU A 344 -7.55 -22.12 11.18
CA GLU A 344 -7.86 -23.56 11.30
C GLU A 344 -7.13 -24.41 10.26
N HIS A 345 -5.83 -24.55 10.48
CA HIS A 345 -4.93 -25.35 9.66
C HIS A 345 -4.00 -26.15 10.57
N GLY A 346 -3.50 -27.27 10.06
CA GLY A 346 -2.49 -28.09 10.75
C GLY A 346 -2.92 -28.50 12.16
N THR A 347 -2.24 -27.96 13.16
CA THR A 347 -2.42 -28.30 14.58
C THR A 347 -3.55 -27.50 15.26
N PHE A 348 -4.10 -26.49 14.59
CA PHE A 348 -5.21 -25.69 15.11
C PHE A 348 -6.53 -26.46 14.99
N THR A 349 -7.22 -26.67 16.10
CA THR A 349 -8.40 -27.54 16.15
C THR A 349 -9.70 -26.76 15.93
N PRO A 350 -10.81 -27.43 15.54
CA PRO A 350 -12.13 -26.79 15.48
C PRO A 350 -12.57 -26.18 16.83
N GLY A 351 -12.18 -26.80 17.96
CA GLY A 351 -12.44 -26.25 19.29
C GLY A 351 -11.70 -24.93 19.54
N ASP A 352 -10.48 -24.79 19.00
CA ASP A 352 -9.73 -23.53 19.04
C ASP A 352 -10.42 -22.45 18.20
N SER A 353 -11.03 -22.83 17.08
CA SER A 353 -11.80 -21.91 16.24
C SER A 353 -13.02 -21.36 16.95
N GLU A 354 -13.80 -22.23 17.60
CA GLU A 354 -14.96 -21.85 18.39
C GLU A 354 -14.59 -20.89 19.52
N MET A 355 -13.55 -21.23 20.30
CA MET A 355 -13.10 -20.43 21.42
C MET A 355 -12.49 -19.09 20.98
N THR A 356 -11.67 -19.08 19.93
CA THR A 356 -11.08 -17.86 19.37
C THR A 356 -12.16 -16.94 18.81
N ALA A 357 -13.16 -17.47 18.10
CA ALA A 357 -14.28 -16.70 17.59
C ALA A 357 -15.15 -16.13 18.73
N LEU A 358 -15.35 -16.89 19.81
CA LEU A 358 -16.07 -16.43 20.99
C LEU A 358 -15.33 -15.27 21.68
N VAL A 359 -14.02 -15.44 21.93
CA VAL A 359 -13.16 -14.39 22.51
C VAL A 359 -13.16 -13.14 21.63
N LEU A 360 -13.05 -13.29 20.30
CA LEU A 360 -13.15 -12.20 19.35
C LEU A 360 -14.47 -11.43 19.48
N ARG A 361 -15.61 -12.12 19.54
CA ARG A 361 -16.93 -11.48 19.71
C ARG A 361 -17.00 -10.62 20.96
N TYR A 362 -16.42 -11.06 22.08
CA TYR A 362 -16.35 -10.26 23.31
C TYR A 362 -15.44 -9.03 23.16
N TYR A 363 -14.28 -9.16 22.50
CA TYR A 363 -13.42 -8.01 22.19
C TYR A 363 -14.12 -6.99 21.29
N LEU A 364 -14.87 -7.45 20.28
CA LEU A 364 -15.55 -6.60 19.30
C LEU A 364 -16.58 -5.65 19.93
N LEU A 365 -17.08 -5.95 21.13
CA LEU A 365 -17.94 -5.02 21.88
C LEU A 365 -17.25 -3.68 22.19
N GLY A 366 -15.91 -3.69 22.33
CA GLY A 366 -15.11 -2.48 22.53
C GLY A 366 -14.48 -1.89 21.27
N LEU A 367 -14.57 -2.56 20.11
CA LEU A 367 -13.80 -2.18 18.90
C LEU A 367 -14.13 -0.77 18.40
N THR A 368 -15.43 -0.45 18.30
CA THR A 368 -15.88 0.87 17.84
C THR A 368 -15.35 2.00 18.72
N PHE A 369 -15.33 1.77 20.04
CA PHE A 369 -14.85 2.75 21.01
C PHE A 369 -13.32 2.88 20.96
N ALA A 370 -12.60 1.76 20.90
CA ALA A 370 -11.16 1.76 20.70
C ALA A 370 -10.75 2.52 19.42
N ALA A 371 -11.56 2.44 18.37
CA ALA A 371 -11.28 3.12 17.11
C ALA A 371 -11.43 4.64 17.19
N ILE A 372 -12.43 5.16 17.90
CA ILE A 372 -12.59 6.61 18.10
C ILE A 372 -11.66 7.15 19.18
N ASP A 373 -11.20 6.30 20.10
CA ASP A 373 -10.32 6.69 21.20
C ASP A 373 -9.00 7.28 20.71
N LEU A 374 -8.37 6.67 19.71
CA LEU A 374 -7.08 7.15 19.18
C LEU A 374 -7.16 8.58 18.59
N PRO A 375 -8.14 8.92 17.72
CA PRO A 375 -8.36 10.31 17.31
C PRO A 375 -8.60 11.27 18.49
N LEU A 376 -9.33 10.84 19.52
CA LEU A 376 -9.57 11.65 20.72
C LEU A 376 -8.26 11.90 21.47
N VAL A 377 -7.45 10.88 21.72
CA VAL A 377 -6.12 11.02 22.33
C VAL A 377 -5.25 12.01 21.54
N TYR A 378 -5.26 11.92 20.22
CA TYR A 378 -4.52 12.84 19.35
C TYR A 378 -5.04 14.27 19.39
N ALA A 379 -6.34 14.47 19.61
CA ALA A 379 -6.91 15.79 19.84
C ALA A 379 -6.37 16.44 21.13
N PHE A 380 -6.17 15.66 22.20
CA PHE A 380 -5.53 16.14 23.43
C PHE A 380 -4.04 16.41 23.23
N TYR A 381 -3.33 15.54 22.51
CA TYR A 381 -1.91 15.74 22.17
C TYR A 381 -1.68 16.97 21.30
N ALA A 382 -2.55 17.24 20.32
CA ALA A 382 -2.50 18.45 19.50
C ALA A 382 -2.60 19.73 20.35
N ARG A 383 -3.29 19.65 21.49
CA ARG A 383 -3.40 20.73 22.48
C ARG A 383 -2.35 20.67 23.60
N LYS A 384 -1.31 19.84 23.44
CA LYS A 384 -0.21 19.64 24.40
C LYS A 384 -0.66 19.09 25.77
N ASP A 385 -1.84 18.48 25.85
CA ASP A 385 -2.31 17.80 27.07
C ASP A 385 -2.05 16.30 26.94
N THR A 386 -0.92 15.85 27.46
CA THR A 386 -0.54 14.44 27.48
C THR A 386 -0.90 13.74 28.79
N LEU A 387 -1.17 14.50 29.85
CA LEU A 387 -1.49 13.99 31.18
C LEU A 387 -2.91 13.44 31.26
N THR A 388 -3.88 14.12 30.64
CA THR A 388 -5.28 13.70 30.69
C THR A 388 -5.49 12.30 30.10
N PRO A 389 -5.02 11.99 28.86
CA PRO A 389 -5.09 10.62 28.34
C PRO A 389 -4.40 9.58 29.25
N ALA A 390 -3.23 9.91 29.82
CA ALA A 390 -2.50 8.98 30.68
C ALA A 390 -3.24 8.66 31.99
N LEU A 391 -3.85 9.68 32.63
CA LEU A 391 -4.62 9.50 33.86
C LEU A 391 -5.91 8.70 33.62
N VAL A 392 -6.58 8.93 32.50
CA VAL A 392 -7.76 8.12 32.10
C VAL A 392 -7.33 6.69 31.80
N GLY A 393 -6.18 6.49 31.15
CA GLY A 393 -5.56 5.17 30.97
C GLY A 393 -5.30 4.44 32.29
N LEU A 394 -4.77 5.15 33.29
CA LEU A 394 -4.56 4.62 34.64
C LEU A 394 -5.87 4.22 35.32
N ALA A 395 -6.89 5.06 35.25
CA ALA A 395 -8.23 4.71 35.73
C ALA A 395 -8.81 3.49 34.99
N GLY A 396 -8.51 3.37 33.69
CA GLY A 396 -8.84 2.22 32.86
C GLY A 396 -8.29 0.90 33.39
N VAL A 397 -7.10 0.89 34.01
CA VAL A 397 -6.55 -0.31 34.66
C VAL A 397 -7.47 -0.79 35.80
N GLY A 398 -7.95 0.13 36.62
CA GLY A 398 -8.90 -0.17 37.69
C GLY A 398 -10.21 -0.71 37.14
N ILE A 399 -10.73 -0.09 36.07
CA ILE A 399 -11.97 -0.55 35.39
C ILE A 399 -11.78 -1.96 34.83
N TYR A 400 -10.65 -2.24 34.18
CA TYR A 400 -10.32 -3.58 33.67
C TYR A 400 -10.31 -4.61 34.79
N LEU A 401 -9.59 -4.35 35.88
CA LEU A 401 -9.50 -5.28 37.01
C LEU A 401 -10.86 -5.51 37.68
N LEU A 402 -11.66 -4.45 37.85
CA LEU A 402 -13.01 -4.58 38.40
C LEU A 402 -13.90 -5.41 37.49
N ALA A 403 -13.89 -5.16 36.18
CA ALA A 403 -14.69 -5.91 35.21
C ALA A 403 -14.24 -7.38 35.10
N ALA A 404 -12.93 -7.64 35.13
CA ALA A 404 -12.36 -8.98 35.05
C ALA A 404 -12.63 -9.81 36.32
N LEU A 405 -12.53 -9.20 37.50
CA LEU A 405 -12.65 -9.88 38.79
C LEU A 405 -14.06 -9.83 39.39
N ALA A 406 -14.98 -9.01 38.86
CA ALA A 406 -16.37 -8.99 39.34
C ALA A 406 -17.05 -10.38 39.25
N PRO A 407 -16.96 -11.12 38.13
CA PRO A 407 -17.56 -12.45 38.00
C PRO A 407 -16.98 -13.50 38.93
N THR A 408 -15.74 -13.32 39.43
CA THR A 408 -15.06 -14.32 40.28
C THR A 408 -15.70 -14.47 41.66
N ARG A 409 -16.62 -13.56 42.02
CA ARG A 409 -17.44 -13.67 43.23
C ARG A 409 -18.49 -14.78 43.15
N SER A 410 -18.93 -15.15 41.96
CA SER A 410 -20.02 -16.13 41.75
C SER A 410 -19.60 -17.37 40.97
N ARG A 411 -18.56 -17.29 40.13
CA ARG A 411 -18.06 -18.41 39.32
C ARG A 411 -16.57 -18.28 39.02
N PRO A 412 -15.86 -19.37 38.64
CA PRO A 412 -14.46 -19.27 38.20
C PRO A 412 -14.26 -18.28 37.05
N LEU A 413 -13.07 -17.66 37.02
CA LEU A 413 -12.64 -16.75 35.97
C LEU A 413 -12.55 -17.49 34.62
N ARG A 414 -13.09 -16.89 33.55
CA ARG A 414 -13.03 -17.42 32.19
C ARG A 414 -12.29 -16.46 31.27
N VAL A 415 -11.70 -16.99 30.19
CA VAL A 415 -11.05 -16.19 29.15
C VAL A 415 -11.98 -15.12 28.56
N THR A 416 -13.28 -15.42 28.44
CA THR A 416 -14.30 -14.47 27.96
C THR A 416 -14.51 -13.28 28.88
N ASP A 417 -14.29 -13.45 30.19
CA ASP A 417 -14.41 -12.36 31.17
C ASP A 417 -13.29 -11.33 30.96
N LEU A 418 -12.09 -11.81 30.63
CA LEU A 418 -10.93 -10.96 30.32
C LEU A 418 -11.13 -10.21 28.99
N ALA A 419 -11.69 -10.88 27.99
CA ALA A 419 -12.02 -10.25 26.71
C ALA A 419 -13.09 -9.16 26.86
N LEU A 420 -14.14 -9.44 27.64
CA LEU A 420 -15.18 -8.47 27.96
C LEU A 420 -14.63 -7.30 28.79
N ALA A 421 -13.80 -7.57 29.80
CA ALA A 421 -13.16 -6.56 30.62
C ALA A 421 -12.30 -5.59 29.79
N ASN A 422 -11.58 -6.10 28.80
CA ASN A 422 -10.86 -5.26 27.84
C ASN A 422 -11.81 -4.39 27.00
N GLY A 423 -12.91 -4.98 26.51
CA GLY A 423 -13.94 -4.21 25.78
C GLY A 423 -14.55 -3.08 26.62
N ILE A 424 -14.84 -3.36 27.90
CA ILE A 424 -15.33 -2.37 28.88
C ILE A 424 -14.28 -1.29 29.12
N GLN A 425 -13.02 -1.65 29.37
CA GLN A 425 -11.92 -0.71 29.58
C GLN A 425 -11.77 0.26 28.40
N LEU A 426 -11.72 -0.25 27.16
CA LEU A 426 -11.59 0.57 25.95
C LEU A 426 -12.81 1.47 25.74
N THR A 427 -14.01 0.96 26.03
CA THR A 427 -15.25 1.73 25.97
C THR A 427 -15.24 2.87 26.99
N SER A 428 -14.89 2.57 28.24
CA SER A 428 -14.80 3.57 29.30
C SER A 428 -13.75 4.63 28.99
N HIS A 429 -12.58 4.25 28.47
CA HIS A 429 -11.55 5.20 28.09
C HIS A 429 -12.06 6.18 27.02
N ALA A 430 -12.61 5.67 25.92
CA ALA A 430 -13.14 6.48 24.83
C ALA A 430 -14.26 7.42 25.30
N LEU A 431 -15.20 6.93 26.12
CA LEU A 431 -16.32 7.72 26.62
C LEU A 431 -15.87 8.82 27.58
N ILE A 432 -14.94 8.53 28.49
CA ILE A 432 -14.36 9.53 29.40
C ILE A 432 -13.62 10.59 28.59
N MET A 433 -12.81 10.17 27.61
CA MET A 433 -12.07 11.09 26.73
C MET A 433 -13.00 11.98 25.91
N LEU A 434 -14.07 11.42 25.35
CA LEU A 434 -15.08 12.16 24.60
C LEU A 434 -15.81 13.17 25.49
N TRP A 435 -16.19 12.77 26.70
CA TRP A 435 -16.85 13.64 27.67
C TRP A 435 -15.93 14.79 28.14
N LEU A 436 -14.66 14.51 28.42
CA LEU A 436 -13.67 15.53 28.80
C LEU A 436 -13.44 16.53 27.65
N LEU A 437 -13.41 16.04 26.41
CA LEU A 437 -13.25 16.90 25.23
C LEU A 437 -14.48 17.78 25.01
N GLU A 438 -15.68 17.23 25.09
CA GLU A 438 -16.93 17.98 24.96
C GLU A 438 -17.07 19.04 26.06
N ARG A 439 -16.59 18.76 27.28
CA ARG A 439 -16.55 19.77 28.35
C ARG A 439 -15.58 20.92 28.09
N ARG A 440 -14.47 20.67 27.39
CA ARG A 440 -13.42 21.68 27.15
C ARG A 440 -13.64 22.51 25.89
N VAL A 441 -14.20 21.90 24.85
CA VAL A 441 -14.34 22.52 23.52
C VAL A 441 -15.81 22.67 23.12
N GLY A 442 -16.66 21.71 23.51
CA GLY A 442 -18.08 21.67 23.18
C GLY A 442 -18.37 21.49 21.70
N GLY A 443 -19.63 21.19 21.35
CA GLY A 443 -20.13 21.37 19.99
C GLY A 443 -19.89 20.22 19.02
N LEU A 444 -19.33 19.07 19.45
CA LEU A 444 -19.20 17.89 18.57
C LEU A 444 -20.57 17.42 18.07
N GLY A 445 -21.60 17.50 18.91
CA GLY A 445 -22.97 17.14 18.50
C GLY A 445 -23.52 18.00 17.36
N ARG A 446 -23.12 19.28 17.29
CA ARG A 446 -23.59 20.23 16.25
C ARG A 446 -22.98 19.95 14.88
N THR A 447 -21.91 19.16 14.81
CA THR A 447 -21.27 18.76 13.55
C THR A 447 -22.02 17.65 12.81
N GLY A 448 -23.06 17.07 13.42
CA GLY A 448 -23.80 15.93 12.88
C GLY A 448 -23.12 14.57 13.13
N LEU A 449 -22.10 14.50 13.99
CA LEU A 449 -21.41 13.26 14.35
C LEU A 449 -22.37 12.14 14.78
N TRP A 450 -23.31 12.45 15.68
CA TRP A 450 -24.28 11.48 16.19
C TRP A 450 -25.26 10.98 15.13
N LYS A 451 -25.62 11.85 14.18
CA LYS A 451 -26.46 11.48 13.04
C LYS A 451 -25.74 10.46 12.17
N VAL A 452 -24.47 10.71 11.81
CA VAL A 452 -23.67 9.78 11.02
C VAL A 452 -23.45 8.46 11.77
N ALA A 453 -23.18 8.50 13.07
CA ALA A 453 -23.07 7.31 13.89
C ALA A 453 -24.35 6.46 13.86
N GLY A 454 -25.52 7.08 14.02
CA GLY A 454 -26.82 6.40 13.93
C GLY A 454 -27.11 5.81 12.55
N GLN A 455 -26.80 6.55 11.48
CA GLN A 455 -26.94 6.07 10.10
C GLN A 455 -26.00 4.90 9.81
N ALA A 456 -24.75 4.98 10.24
CA ALA A 456 -23.77 3.90 10.12
C ALA A 456 -24.21 2.65 10.91
N LEU A 457 -24.76 2.82 12.12
CA LEU A 457 -25.27 1.72 12.92
C LEU A 457 -26.48 1.04 12.26
N ALA A 458 -27.45 1.81 11.79
CA ALA A 458 -28.63 1.28 11.11
C ALA A 458 -28.25 0.52 9.82
N ALA A 459 -27.38 1.09 8.99
CA ALA A 459 -26.87 0.43 7.80
C ALA A 459 -26.05 -0.83 8.13
N SER A 460 -25.27 -0.80 9.20
CA SER A 460 -24.48 -1.95 9.65
C SER A 460 -25.36 -3.07 10.21
N ALA A 461 -26.50 -2.76 10.82
CA ALA A 461 -27.47 -3.75 11.24
C ALA A 461 -28.05 -4.51 10.03
N LEU A 462 -28.39 -3.79 8.95
CA LEU A 462 -28.83 -4.41 7.69
C LEU A 462 -27.72 -5.28 7.08
N LEU A 463 -26.47 -4.80 7.06
CA LEU A 463 -25.31 -5.59 6.66
C LEU A 463 -25.22 -6.89 7.47
N GLY A 464 -25.37 -6.82 8.80
CA GLY A 464 -25.30 -7.97 9.68
C GLY A 464 -26.38 -9.01 9.38
N VAL A 465 -27.63 -8.56 9.19
CA VAL A 465 -28.76 -9.42 8.80
C VAL A 465 -28.50 -10.08 7.44
N THR A 466 -28.06 -9.31 6.45
CA THR A 466 -27.76 -9.85 5.11
C THR A 466 -26.59 -10.83 5.15
N ALA A 467 -25.48 -10.50 5.80
CA ALA A 467 -24.33 -11.37 5.91
C ALA A 467 -24.70 -12.68 6.63
N TYR A 468 -25.44 -12.60 7.73
CA TYR A 468 -25.92 -13.79 8.43
C TYR A 468 -26.83 -14.64 7.55
N GLY A 469 -27.82 -14.04 6.87
CA GLY A 469 -28.75 -14.75 6.00
C GLY A 469 -28.06 -15.43 4.82
N VAL A 470 -27.15 -14.72 4.12
CA VAL A 470 -26.35 -15.29 3.02
C VAL A 470 -25.43 -16.39 3.55
N GLY A 471 -24.81 -16.20 4.72
CA GLY A 471 -23.99 -17.21 5.37
C GLY A 471 -24.74 -18.51 5.62
N GLN A 472 -25.94 -18.44 6.20
CA GLN A 472 -26.77 -19.61 6.47
C GLN A 472 -27.25 -20.32 5.19
N LEU A 473 -27.44 -19.59 4.10
CA LEU A 473 -27.79 -20.17 2.81
C LEU A 473 -26.57 -20.82 2.15
N VAL A 474 -25.41 -20.17 2.16
CA VAL A 474 -24.27 -20.60 1.36
C VAL A 474 -23.44 -21.66 2.09
N ALA A 475 -23.19 -21.50 3.40
CA ALA A 475 -22.26 -22.34 4.15
C ALA A 475 -22.55 -23.85 4.08
N PRO A 476 -23.80 -24.34 4.21
CA PRO A 476 -24.09 -25.78 4.12
C PRO A 476 -23.85 -26.39 2.73
N ARG A 477 -23.72 -25.56 1.69
CA ARG A 477 -23.60 -25.97 0.29
C ARG A 477 -22.16 -25.93 -0.21
N LEU A 478 -21.24 -25.39 0.60
CA LEU A 478 -19.84 -25.24 0.21
C LEU A 478 -19.02 -26.46 0.65
N PRO A 479 -18.08 -26.93 -0.19
CA PRO A 479 -17.16 -27.99 0.20
C PRO A 479 -16.17 -27.48 1.27
N ALA A 480 -15.75 -28.36 2.18
CA ALA A 480 -14.67 -28.12 3.15
C ALA A 480 -13.31 -28.12 2.45
N THR A 481 -13.08 -27.11 1.62
CA THR A 481 -11.86 -26.87 0.85
C THR A 481 -11.54 -25.38 0.93
N LEU A 482 -10.28 -24.99 0.75
CA LEU A 482 -9.88 -23.58 0.78
C LEU A 482 -10.77 -22.67 -0.10
N PRO A 483 -11.12 -23.01 -1.36
CA PRO A 483 -12.06 -22.20 -2.13
C PRO A 483 -13.46 -22.10 -1.51
N GLY A 484 -13.92 -23.17 -0.86
CA GLY A 484 -15.18 -23.18 -0.12
C GLY A 484 -15.12 -22.28 1.11
N GLU A 485 -14.07 -22.34 1.92
CA GLU A 485 -13.89 -21.46 3.07
C GLU A 485 -13.77 -19.99 2.66
N VAL A 486 -13.02 -19.70 1.59
CA VAL A 486 -12.94 -18.36 1.00
C VAL A 486 -14.34 -17.90 0.57
N ALA A 487 -15.12 -18.74 -0.09
CA ALA A 487 -16.49 -18.41 -0.49
C ALA A 487 -17.42 -18.21 0.72
N ALA A 488 -17.25 -18.98 1.80
CA ALA A 488 -18.03 -18.89 3.03
C ALA A 488 -17.83 -17.56 3.74
N VAL A 489 -16.68 -16.90 3.57
CA VAL A 489 -16.42 -15.55 4.08
C VAL A 489 -16.76 -14.49 3.03
N ALA A 490 -16.33 -14.67 1.78
CA ALA A 490 -16.40 -13.65 0.74
C ALA A 490 -17.84 -13.36 0.28
N LEU A 491 -18.69 -14.38 0.14
CA LEU A 491 -20.07 -14.19 -0.33
C LEU A 491 -20.93 -13.45 0.71
N PRO A 492 -20.97 -13.85 2.00
CA PRO A 492 -21.66 -13.08 3.04
C PRO A 492 -21.10 -11.66 3.23
N SER A 493 -19.77 -11.52 3.25
CA SER A 493 -19.13 -10.21 3.40
C SER A 493 -19.45 -9.29 2.23
N GLY A 494 -19.36 -9.79 1.00
CA GLY A 494 -19.64 -9.03 -0.22
C GLY A 494 -21.10 -8.58 -0.29
N ALA A 495 -22.04 -9.47 0.01
CA ALA A 495 -23.48 -9.13 0.04
C ALA A 495 -23.79 -8.11 1.14
N GLY A 496 -23.27 -8.31 2.36
CA GLY A 496 -23.44 -7.37 3.46
C GLY A 496 -22.84 -5.99 3.17
N LEU A 497 -21.63 -5.95 2.61
CA LEU A 497 -20.95 -4.70 2.26
C LEU A 497 -21.68 -3.95 1.13
N LEU A 498 -22.23 -4.67 0.14
CA LEU A 498 -23.06 -4.08 -0.90
C LEU A 498 -24.31 -3.44 -0.30
N ILE A 499 -25.02 -4.13 0.58
CA ILE A 499 -26.20 -3.58 1.27
C ILE A 499 -25.82 -2.35 2.09
N TYR A 500 -24.71 -2.41 2.85
CA TYR A 500 -24.21 -1.26 3.58
C TYR A 500 -23.96 -0.05 2.67
N ALA A 501 -23.23 -0.24 1.56
CA ALA A 501 -22.91 0.82 0.62
C ALA A 501 -24.18 1.43 0.00
N VAL A 502 -25.14 0.60 -0.39
CA VAL A 502 -26.43 1.05 -0.94
C VAL A 502 -27.23 1.82 0.11
N THR A 503 -27.33 1.34 1.35
CA THR A 503 -28.07 2.02 2.42
C THR A 503 -27.42 3.37 2.76
N ILE A 504 -26.10 3.43 2.87
CA ILE A 504 -25.39 4.69 3.16
C ILE A 504 -25.53 5.70 2.01
N ALA A 505 -25.48 5.24 0.76
CA ALA A 505 -25.75 6.08 -0.40
C ALA A 505 -27.19 6.60 -0.41
N ALA A 506 -28.17 5.74 -0.10
CA ALA A 506 -29.58 6.12 -0.02
C ALA A 506 -29.87 7.10 1.13
N LEU A 507 -29.16 6.98 2.25
CA LEU A 507 -29.24 7.90 3.39
C LEU A 507 -28.54 9.26 3.13
N GLY A 508 -27.88 9.42 1.97
CA GLY A 508 -27.25 10.66 1.55
C GLY A 508 -26.13 11.14 2.46
N VAL A 509 -25.33 10.21 3.00
CA VAL A 509 -24.23 10.56 3.93
C VAL A 509 -23.09 11.25 3.16
N PRO A 510 -22.81 12.55 3.38
CA PRO A 510 -21.82 13.31 2.61
C PRO A 510 -20.42 12.68 2.63
N GLU A 511 -20.02 12.14 3.78
CA GLU A 511 -18.71 11.51 3.99
C GLU A 511 -18.52 10.23 3.16
N ALA A 512 -19.61 9.55 2.79
CA ALA A 512 -19.56 8.39 1.92
C ALA A 512 -19.19 8.76 0.47
N HIS A 513 -19.59 9.94 0.00
CA HIS A 513 -19.18 10.45 -1.32
C HIS A 513 -17.68 10.72 -1.36
N LEU A 514 -17.06 11.14 -0.26
CA LEU A 514 -15.60 11.32 -0.17
C LEU A 514 -14.86 9.98 -0.28
N LEU A 515 -15.37 8.92 0.34
CA LEU A 515 -14.81 7.57 0.22
C LEU A 515 -14.94 7.02 -1.19
N VAL A 516 -16.13 7.15 -1.81
CA VAL A 516 -16.36 6.71 -3.19
C VAL A 516 -15.51 7.52 -4.16
N HIS A 517 -15.40 8.84 -3.99
CA HIS A 517 -14.50 9.66 -4.80
C HIS A 517 -13.03 9.31 -4.60
N SER A 518 -12.61 8.89 -3.40
CA SER A 518 -11.21 8.52 -3.11
C SER A 518 -10.88 7.11 -3.63
N LEU A 519 -11.80 6.15 -3.50
CA LEU A 519 -11.68 4.77 -3.99
C LEU A 519 -11.87 4.66 -5.52
N LEU A 520 -12.63 5.57 -6.13
CA LEU A 520 -12.78 5.69 -7.60
C LEU A 520 -11.77 6.66 -8.23
N ARG A 521 -11.06 7.47 -7.43
CA ARG A 521 -9.85 8.20 -7.83
C ARG A 521 -8.56 7.63 -7.22
N PRO A 522 -8.22 6.33 -7.30
CA PRO A 522 -6.87 5.94 -6.92
C PRO A 522 -5.81 6.58 -7.85
N PHE A 523 -6.17 7.08 -9.03
CA PHE A 523 -5.19 7.29 -10.11
C PHE A 523 -5.31 8.57 -10.94
N SER A 524 -5.74 9.69 -10.35
CA SER A 524 -5.58 11.01 -10.99
C SER A 524 -4.99 12.10 -10.09
N GLY A 525 -4.82 11.85 -8.78
CA GLY A 525 -4.48 12.90 -7.81
C GLY A 525 -3.03 12.93 -7.33
N ILE A 526 -2.20 11.92 -7.62
CA ILE A 526 -0.83 11.84 -7.07
C ILE A 526 0.25 12.27 -8.08
N MET A 527 -0.07 12.35 -9.38
CA MET A 527 0.78 12.99 -10.39
C MET A 527 -0.10 13.54 -11.51
N GLY A 528 -0.06 14.86 -11.72
CA GLY A 528 -0.47 15.46 -13.00
C GLY A 528 -1.47 16.60 -12.95
N ASP A 529 -2.09 16.96 -11.81
CA ASP A 529 -2.88 18.20 -11.76
C ASP A 529 -2.08 19.30 -11.06
N ARG A 530 -1.08 19.83 -11.78
CA ARG A 530 -0.62 21.20 -11.52
C ARG A 530 -1.63 22.16 -12.12
N SER A 531 -2.86 22.19 -11.60
CA SER A 531 -3.60 23.44 -11.60
C SER A 531 -3.02 24.28 -10.46
N MET A 532 -2.01 25.08 -10.79
CA MET A 532 -1.67 26.25 -10.00
C MET A 532 -2.98 26.97 -9.66
N PRO A 533 -3.26 27.36 -8.41
CA PRO A 533 -4.40 28.20 -8.12
C PRO A 533 -4.18 29.54 -8.81
N GLY A 534 -4.81 29.72 -9.98
CA GLY A 534 -4.78 30.95 -10.75
C GLY A 534 -4.05 30.89 -12.10
N THR A 535 -4.58 30.16 -13.09
CA THR A 535 -4.44 30.53 -14.52
C THR A 535 -5.60 29.97 -15.33
N GLN A 536 -6.27 30.84 -16.08
CA GLN A 536 -7.35 30.52 -17.03
C GLN A 536 -6.91 29.52 -18.11
N ASP A 537 -7.74 28.50 -18.35
CA ASP A 537 -8.15 27.90 -19.63
C ASP A 537 -7.20 27.94 -20.86
N ARG A 538 -5.89 27.71 -20.70
CA ARG A 538 -4.95 27.64 -21.84
C ARG A 538 -4.62 26.21 -22.23
N ARG A 539 -5.11 25.78 -23.40
CA ARG A 539 -4.67 24.54 -24.06
C ARG A 539 -3.18 24.65 -24.40
N PRO A 540 -2.34 23.64 -24.13
CA PRO A 540 -0.94 23.65 -24.52
C PRO A 540 -0.83 23.69 -26.06
N PRO A 541 0.14 24.43 -26.63
CA PRO A 541 0.38 24.42 -28.07
C PRO A 541 0.84 23.03 -28.53
N SER A 542 0.55 22.69 -29.79
CA SER A 542 1.02 21.45 -30.43
C SER A 542 2.54 21.34 -30.40
N LEU A 543 3.04 20.10 -30.34
CA LEU A 543 4.47 19.84 -30.46
C LEU A 543 4.99 20.36 -31.81
N PRO A 544 6.13 21.08 -31.86
CA PRO A 544 6.72 21.55 -33.11
C PRO A 544 7.09 20.39 -34.04
N SER A 545 6.74 20.48 -35.32
CA SER A 545 7.13 19.46 -36.33
C SER A 545 8.65 19.30 -36.45
N THR A 546 9.41 20.32 -36.06
CA THR A 546 10.88 20.33 -36.06
C THR A 546 11.52 19.37 -35.06
N LEU A 547 10.77 18.85 -34.08
CA LEU A 547 11.25 17.80 -33.17
C LEU A 547 11.38 16.43 -33.87
N TYR A 548 10.65 16.23 -34.97
CA TYR A 548 10.63 14.97 -35.73
C TYR A 548 11.62 15.05 -36.90
N THR A 549 12.90 14.92 -36.60
CA THR A 549 14.01 14.99 -37.56
C THR A 549 14.23 13.67 -38.30
N PRO A 550 15.03 13.64 -39.39
CA PRO A 550 15.46 12.39 -40.00
C PRO A 550 16.12 11.44 -38.99
N ASP A 551 16.91 11.96 -38.05
CA ASP A 551 17.56 11.16 -37.00
C ASP A 551 16.56 10.53 -36.04
N TYR A 552 15.46 11.22 -35.71
CA TYR A 552 14.37 10.64 -34.94
C TYR A 552 13.79 9.41 -35.66
N PHE A 553 13.46 9.55 -36.94
CA PHE A 553 12.91 8.44 -37.71
C PHE A 553 13.92 7.31 -37.91
N LEU A 554 15.21 7.61 -38.09
CA LEU A 554 16.23 6.60 -38.38
C LEU A 554 16.93 6.04 -37.13
N GLY A 555 16.65 6.56 -35.92
CA GLY A 555 17.33 6.13 -34.69
C GLY A 555 16.47 5.99 -33.44
N ALA A 556 15.23 6.49 -33.44
CA ALA A 556 14.36 6.52 -32.26
C ALA A 556 12.95 5.96 -32.52
N CYS A 557 12.44 6.10 -33.73
CA CYS A 557 11.12 5.61 -34.13
C CYS A 557 11.07 4.07 -34.12
N GLU A 558 9.97 3.50 -33.63
CA GLU A 558 9.77 2.05 -33.49
C GLU A 558 10.13 1.29 -34.77
N GLY A 559 10.93 0.21 -34.65
CA GLY A 559 11.35 -0.60 -35.80
C GLY A 559 12.48 -0.03 -36.65
N TYR A 560 13.19 1.03 -36.22
CA TYR A 560 14.28 1.62 -36.99
C TYR A 560 15.40 0.63 -37.36
N GLU A 561 15.74 -0.32 -36.48
CA GLU A 561 16.78 -1.33 -36.76
C GLU A 561 16.38 -2.23 -37.93
N GLU A 562 15.14 -2.73 -37.94
CA GLU A 562 14.60 -3.53 -39.04
C GLU A 562 14.53 -2.69 -40.33
N TYR A 563 14.08 -1.43 -40.21
CA TYR A 563 14.05 -0.51 -41.35
C TYR A 563 15.45 -0.28 -41.93
N LEU A 564 16.47 -0.06 -41.11
CA LEU A 564 17.84 0.11 -41.59
C LEU A 564 18.39 -1.17 -42.22
N ALA A 565 18.00 -2.34 -41.70
CA ALA A 565 18.46 -3.63 -42.21
C ALA A 565 17.79 -4.02 -43.53
N THR A 566 16.50 -3.76 -43.70
CA THR A 566 15.70 -4.24 -44.83
C THR A 566 15.17 -3.11 -45.71
N GLN A 567 15.53 -1.86 -45.43
CA GLN A 567 14.96 -0.65 -46.03
C GLN A 567 13.43 -0.62 -45.98
N GLY A 568 12.82 -1.21 -44.94
CA GLY A 568 11.38 -1.32 -44.78
C GLY A 568 10.70 -2.41 -45.62
N GLU A 569 11.43 -3.39 -46.15
CA GLU A 569 10.82 -4.61 -46.74
C GLU A 569 10.12 -5.50 -45.72
N HIS A 570 10.58 -5.49 -44.46
CA HIS A 570 9.94 -6.20 -43.36
C HIS A 570 9.41 -5.19 -42.33
N LEU A 571 8.22 -5.48 -41.81
CA LEU A 571 7.68 -4.75 -40.66
C LEU A 571 8.31 -5.27 -39.38
N SER A 572 8.58 -4.36 -38.44
CA SER A 572 8.88 -4.74 -37.06
C SER A 572 7.74 -5.60 -36.50
N ARG A 573 8.05 -6.44 -35.51
CA ARG A 573 7.04 -7.32 -34.90
C ARG A 573 5.76 -6.57 -34.48
N ARG A 574 5.90 -5.40 -33.88
CA ARG A 574 4.77 -4.58 -33.39
C ARG A 574 3.93 -4.07 -34.55
N LEU A 575 4.57 -3.47 -35.54
CA LEU A 575 3.91 -2.98 -36.74
C LEU A 575 3.24 -4.12 -37.51
N ALA A 576 3.88 -5.30 -37.60
CA ALA A 576 3.30 -6.48 -38.22
C ALA A 576 2.05 -7.00 -37.48
N ALA A 577 2.04 -6.95 -36.15
CA ALA A 577 0.87 -7.32 -35.34
C ALA A 577 -0.27 -6.33 -35.55
N ALA A 578 0.01 -5.02 -35.47
CA ALA A 578 -0.96 -3.95 -35.71
C ALA A 578 -1.52 -3.99 -37.14
N PHE A 579 -0.67 -4.23 -38.13
CA PHE A 579 -1.05 -4.36 -39.54
C PHE A 579 -1.93 -5.59 -39.80
N ARG A 580 -1.63 -6.72 -39.16
CA ARG A 580 -2.47 -7.93 -39.24
C ARG A 580 -3.88 -7.69 -38.69
N VAL A 581 -3.97 -6.96 -37.59
CA VAL A 581 -5.25 -6.55 -36.98
C VAL A 581 -6.06 -5.63 -37.91
N ALA A 582 -5.39 -4.81 -38.74
CA ALA A 582 -6.06 -3.94 -39.69
C ALA A 582 -6.85 -4.70 -40.78
N GLY A 583 -6.41 -5.90 -41.12
CA GLY A 583 -7.07 -6.75 -42.12
C GLY A 583 -7.19 -6.05 -43.48
N VAL A 584 -6.10 -5.45 -43.94
CA VAL A 584 -5.99 -4.79 -45.26
C VAL A 584 -6.09 -5.85 -46.35
N ALA A 585 -6.89 -5.58 -47.38
CA ALA A 585 -7.07 -6.45 -48.53
C ALA A 585 -6.97 -5.66 -49.84
N GLN A 586 -6.81 -6.39 -50.94
CA GLN A 586 -6.75 -5.83 -52.29
C GLN A 586 -7.97 -4.93 -52.58
N GLY A 587 -7.73 -3.77 -53.20
CA GLY A 587 -8.76 -2.79 -53.58
C GLY A 587 -9.26 -1.88 -52.45
N MET A 588 -8.80 -2.05 -51.21
CA MET A 588 -9.14 -1.14 -50.11
C MET A 588 -8.45 0.22 -50.27
N GLN A 589 -9.14 1.29 -49.86
CA GLN A 589 -8.55 2.60 -49.62
C GLN A 589 -8.09 2.68 -48.16
N VAL A 590 -6.79 2.82 -47.93
CA VAL A 590 -6.18 2.83 -46.59
C VAL A 590 -5.50 4.17 -46.34
N LEU A 591 -5.80 4.79 -45.20
CA LEU A 591 -5.11 5.98 -44.71
C LEU A 591 -4.18 5.61 -43.55
N ASP A 592 -2.91 5.97 -43.66
CA ASP A 592 -1.90 5.85 -42.61
C ASP A 592 -1.60 7.24 -42.05
N VAL A 593 -2.08 7.52 -40.83
CA VAL A 593 -1.94 8.81 -40.17
C VAL A 593 -0.68 8.77 -39.31
N GLY A 594 0.31 9.60 -39.62
CA GLY A 594 1.65 9.51 -39.03
C GLY A 594 2.51 8.46 -39.75
N CYS A 595 2.54 8.51 -41.08
CA CYS A 595 3.13 7.46 -41.91
C CYS A 595 4.65 7.28 -41.77
N GLY A 596 5.36 8.20 -41.08
CA GLY A 596 6.75 8.03 -40.70
C GLY A 596 7.66 7.73 -41.89
N ARG A 597 8.30 6.55 -41.89
CA ARG A 597 9.23 6.14 -42.94
C ARG A 597 8.55 5.43 -44.13
N GLY A 598 7.24 5.20 -44.06
CA GLY A 598 6.42 4.68 -45.17
C GLY A 598 6.33 3.16 -45.29
N GLU A 599 6.74 2.38 -44.29
CA GLU A 599 6.72 0.92 -44.33
C GLU A 599 5.29 0.38 -44.51
N ILE A 600 4.33 0.91 -43.75
CA ILE A 600 2.92 0.50 -43.84
C ILE A 600 2.35 0.79 -45.24
N LEU A 601 2.71 1.93 -45.85
CA LEU A 601 2.29 2.28 -47.21
C LEU A 601 2.77 1.27 -48.23
N ARG A 602 4.05 0.87 -48.16
CA ARG A 602 4.63 -0.18 -49.00
C ARG A 602 3.88 -1.50 -48.86
N HIS A 603 3.63 -1.95 -47.63
CA HIS A 603 2.95 -3.23 -47.40
C HIS A 603 1.49 -3.21 -47.89
N CYS A 604 0.77 -2.09 -47.73
CA CYS A 604 -0.56 -1.91 -48.32
C CYS A 604 -0.52 -2.00 -49.86
N ALA A 605 0.40 -1.28 -50.50
CA ALA A 605 0.52 -1.23 -51.96
C ALA A 605 0.87 -2.60 -52.56
N ARG A 606 1.76 -3.36 -51.91
CA ARG A 606 2.12 -4.73 -52.33
C ARG A 606 0.95 -5.71 -52.25
N ILE A 607 0.02 -5.53 -51.30
CA ILE A 607 -1.25 -6.30 -51.20
C ILE A 607 -2.26 -5.86 -52.27
N GLY A 608 -2.03 -4.74 -52.95
CA GLY A 608 -2.94 -4.17 -53.93
C GLY A 608 -4.01 -3.25 -53.34
N ALA A 609 -3.79 -2.72 -52.14
CA ALA A 609 -4.59 -1.64 -51.57
C ALA A 609 -4.02 -0.27 -51.99
N ASP A 610 -4.88 0.71 -52.21
CA ASP A 610 -4.45 2.10 -52.44
C ASP A 610 -4.19 2.76 -51.08
N ALA A 611 -2.93 3.07 -50.80
CA ALA A 611 -2.45 3.57 -49.53
C ALA A 611 -2.13 5.07 -49.61
N TYR A 612 -2.66 5.83 -48.66
CA TYR A 612 -2.43 7.26 -48.55
C TYR A 612 -1.80 7.53 -47.20
N GLY A 613 -0.62 8.12 -47.18
CA GLY A 613 0.11 8.49 -45.97
C GLY A 613 0.00 9.98 -45.72
N ILE A 614 -0.22 10.36 -44.46
CA ILE A 614 0.00 11.72 -44.00
C ILE A 614 1.03 11.76 -42.89
N ASP A 615 1.83 12.82 -42.85
CA ASP A 615 2.67 13.11 -41.70
C ASP A 615 2.78 14.61 -41.46
N TYR A 616 2.91 14.99 -40.18
CA TYR A 616 3.08 16.37 -39.76
C TYR A 616 4.51 16.86 -40.02
N ALA A 617 5.49 15.95 -39.98
CA ALA A 617 6.90 16.24 -40.15
C ALA A 617 7.32 16.19 -41.63
N ALA A 618 7.99 17.25 -42.10
CA ALA A 618 8.54 17.28 -43.46
C ALA A 618 9.57 16.15 -43.71
N ALA A 619 10.31 15.75 -42.67
CA ALA A 619 11.28 14.66 -42.75
C ALA A 619 10.62 13.31 -43.07
N ALA A 620 9.53 12.96 -42.38
CA ALA A 620 8.76 11.74 -42.66
C ALA A 620 8.17 11.74 -44.07
N VAL A 621 7.61 12.87 -44.51
CA VAL A 621 7.06 13.02 -45.87
C VAL A 621 8.14 12.79 -46.93
N HIS A 622 9.37 13.24 -46.70
CA HIS A 622 10.47 13.01 -47.62
C HIS A 622 10.84 11.51 -47.70
N LEU A 623 10.97 10.84 -46.55
CA LEU A 623 11.29 9.41 -46.46
C LEU A 623 10.21 8.53 -47.10
N SER A 624 8.95 8.75 -46.74
CA SER A 624 7.80 8.02 -47.29
C SER A 624 7.58 8.27 -48.79
N ARG A 625 7.91 9.46 -49.32
CA ARG A 625 7.92 9.71 -50.77
C ARG A 625 8.98 8.88 -51.49
N ALA A 626 10.16 8.68 -50.90
CA ALA A 626 11.15 7.80 -51.49
C ALA A 626 10.62 6.35 -51.58
N VAL A 627 9.90 5.89 -50.55
CA VAL A 627 9.22 4.58 -50.58
C VAL A 627 8.14 4.54 -51.68
N ALA A 628 7.31 5.57 -51.79
CA ALA A 628 6.31 5.68 -52.85
C ALA A 628 6.94 5.63 -54.26
N GLN A 629 8.14 6.19 -54.43
CA GLN A 629 8.89 6.13 -55.69
C GLN A 629 9.47 4.74 -55.96
N ALA A 630 9.97 4.06 -54.93
CA ALA A 630 10.50 2.71 -55.04
C ALA A 630 9.40 1.69 -55.40
N GLU A 631 8.19 1.88 -54.87
CA GLU A 631 7.03 0.98 -55.09
C GLU A 631 6.10 1.44 -56.22
N ARG A 632 6.58 2.24 -57.19
CA ARG A 632 5.76 2.75 -58.32
C ARG A 632 5.10 1.64 -59.16
N HIS A 633 5.64 0.43 -59.13
CA HIS A 633 5.14 -0.73 -59.87
C HIS A 633 4.37 -1.72 -59.00
N ALA A 634 4.10 -1.38 -57.73
CA ALA A 634 3.29 -2.21 -56.85
C ALA A 634 1.83 -2.27 -57.36
N PRO A 635 1.06 -3.34 -57.04
CA PRO A 635 -0.32 -3.48 -57.49
C PRO A 635 -1.27 -2.36 -57.02
N GLY A 636 -1.00 -1.77 -55.85
CA GLY A 636 -1.76 -0.65 -55.29
C GLY A 636 -1.00 0.68 -55.38
N ARG A 637 -1.71 1.80 -55.29
CA ARG A 637 -1.12 3.15 -55.40
C ARG A 637 -0.66 3.68 -54.04
N ILE A 638 0.37 4.53 -54.04
CA ILE A 638 0.83 5.25 -52.85
C ILE A 638 0.73 6.76 -53.07
N GLY A 639 0.03 7.45 -52.17
CA GLY A 639 0.00 8.91 -52.07
C GLY A 639 0.57 9.39 -50.74
N VAL A 640 1.36 10.46 -50.72
CA VAL A 640 1.99 11.00 -49.49
C VAL A 640 1.78 12.51 -49.40
N TYR A 641 1.21 12.97 -48.28
CA TYR A 641 0.88 14.37 -48.03
C TYR A 641 1.47 14.85 -46.71
N GLN A 642 1.93 16.11 -46.69
CA GLN A 642 2.25 16.78 -45.44
C GLN A 642 0.98 17.41 -44.88
N ALA A 643 0.47 16.89 -43.77
CA ALA A 643 -0.77 17.36 -43.16
C ALA A 643 -0.80 17.10 -41.66
N ASP A 644 -1.61 17.87 -40.94
CA ASP A 644 -1.86 17.68 -39.51
C ASP A 644 -3.03 16.69 -39.33
N ALA A 645 -2.88 15.70 -38.45
CA ALA A 645 -3.93 14.72 -38.14
C ALA A 645 -5.25 15.37 -37.67
N LYS A 646 -5.21 16.59 -37.15
CA LYS A 646 -6.39 17.39 -36.76
C LYS A 646 -7.17 17.97 -37.94
N HIS A 647 -6.62 17.94 -39.15
CA HIS A 647 -7.23 18.46 -40.38
C HIS A 647 -6.80 17.61 -41.59
N LEU A 648 -7.56 16.56 -41.89
CA LEU A 648 -7.22 15.60 -42.95
C LEU A 648 -7.64 16.15 -44.33
N PRO A 649 -6.73 16.22 -45.32
CA PRO A 649 -6.99 16.84 -46.63
C PRO A 649 -7.76 15.92 -47.59
N PHE A 650 -8.70 15.13 -47.05
CA PHE A 650 -9.46 14.14 -47.79
C PHE A 650 -10.96 14.38 -47.65
N PRO A 651 -11.75 14.00 -48.68
CA PRO A 651 -13.20 14.09 -48.60
C PRO A 651 -13.76 13.12 -47.55
N ASP A 652 -15.01 13.39 -47.15
CA ASP A 652 -15.75 12.52 -46.24
C ASP A 652 -15.91 11.12 -46.84
N SER A 653 -15.85 10.09 -45.99
CA SER A 653 -16.09 8.70 -46.40
C SER A 653 -15.19 8.18 -47.53
N ALA A 654 -13.92 8.58 -47.56
CA ALA A 654 -12.93 8.14 -48.54
C ALA A 654 -12.30 6.77 -48.23
N PHE A 655 -12.14 6.40 -46.95
CA PHE A 655 -11.28 5.27 -46.56
C PHE A 655 -12.02 4.09 -45.93
N ASP A 656 -11.59 2.87 -46.27
CA ASP A 656 -12.04 1.61 -45.65
C ASP A 656 -11.36 1.38 -44.30
N ARG A 657 -10.09 1.80 -44.19
CA ARG A 657 -9.24 1.66 -43.00
C ARG A 657 -8.48 2.95 -42.73
N VAL A 658 -8.38 3.32 -41.46
CA VAL A 658 -7.49 4.38 -40.98
C VAL A 658 -6.60 3.80 -39.88
N LEU A 659 -5.29 3.94 -40.04
CA LEU A 659 -4.26 3.39 -39.17
C LEU A 659 -3.57 4.53 -38.41
N LEU A 660 -3.45 4.38 -37.09
CA LEU A 660 -2.71 5.28 -36.20
C LEU A 660 -1.75 4.41 -35.38
N PHE A 661 -0.54 4.19 -35.89
CA PHE A 661 0.48 3.39 -35.21
C PHE A 661 1.52 4.32 -34.61
N ASP A 662 1.62 4.32 -33.27
CA ASP A 662 2.55 5.13 -32.49
C ASP A 662 2.38 6.64 -32.71
N VAL A 663 1.13 7.10 -32.68
CA VAL A 663 0.73 8.50 -32.95
C VAL A 663 -0.01 9.14 -31.79
N VAL A 664 -0.85 8.38 -31.07
CA VAL A 664 -1.76 8.95 -30.07
C VAL A 664 -1.02 9.47 -28.84
N GLU A 665 0.14 8.89 -28.53
CA GLU A 665 1.07 9.33 -27.48
C GLU A 665 1.70 10.69 -27.79
N HIS A 666 1.72 11.11 -29.05
CA HIS A 666 2.26 12.39 -29.53
C HIS A 666 1.22 13.51 -29.59
N LEU A 667 -0.06 13.21 -29.34
CA LEU A 667 -1.17 14.16 -29.44
C LEU A 667 -1.68 14.52 -28.05
N TYR A 668 -1.72 15.80 -27.68
CA TYR A 668 -2.38 16.20 -26.44
C TYR A 668 -3.85 15.75 -26.41
N PRO A 669 -4.48 15.57 -25.25
CA PRO A 669 -5.86 15.06 -25.15
C PRO A 669 -6.88 15.83 -26.01
N TRP A 670 -6.68 17.14 -26.20
CA TRP A 670 -7.54 17.94 -27.06
C TRP A 670 -7.28 17.71 -28.56
N GLU A 671 -6.03 17.45 -28.96
CA GLU A 671 -5.63 17.12 -30.33
C GLU A 671 -6.10 15.73 -30.72
N LEU A 672 -5.95 14.76 -29.82
CA LEU A 672 -6.43 13.40 -30.04
C LEU A 672 -7.93 13.38 -30.31
N ARG A 673 -8.73 14.16 -29.56
CA ARG A 673 -10.18 14.28 -29.82
C ARG A 673 -10.48 14.83 -31.20
N GLN A 674 -9.75 15.85 -31.65
CA GLN A 674 -9.94 16.45 -32.96
C GLN A 674 -9.48 15.50 -34.09
N ALA A 675 -8.33 14.84 -33.93
CA ALA A 675 -7.84 13.85 -34.87
C ALA A 675 -8.83 12.67 -35.01
N LEU A 676 -9.35 12.14 -33.90
CA LEU A 676 -10.36 11.08 -33.94
C LEU A 676 -11.66 11.53 -34.63
N ALA A 677 -12.06 12.80 -34.50
CA ALA A 677 -13.21 13.35 -35.20
C ALA A 677 -12.98 13.42 -36.73
N GLU A 678 -11.80 13.85 -37.16
CA GLU A 678 -11.40 13.83 -38.58
C GLU A 678 -11.30 12.41 -39.13
N VAL A 679 -10.74 11.47 -38.36
CA VAL A 679 -10.70 10.05 -38.73
C VAL A 679 -12.11 9.49 -38.89
N HIS A 680 -13.02 9.83 -37.97
CA HIS A 680 -14.43 9.47 -38.09
C HIS A 680 -15.07 10.08 -39.35
N ARG A 681 -14.71 11.31 -39.74
CA ARG A 681 -15.21 11.97 -40.96
C ARG A 681 -14.78 11.25 -42.23
N VAL A 682 -13.49 10.96 -42.39
CA VAL A 682 -12.91 10.37 -43.62
C VAL A 682 -13.17 8.87 -43.77
N LEU A 683 -13.52 8.15 -42.71
CA LEU A 683 -13.89 6.73 -42.80
C LEU A 683 -15.23 6.53 -43.52
N LYS A 684 -15.33 5.54 -44.40
CA LYS A 684 -16.59 5.07 -44.99
C LYS A 684 -17.56 4.56 -43.90
N PRO A 685 -18.88 4.56 -44.14
CA PRO A 685 -19.82 3.81 -43.31
C PRO A 685 -19.33 2.38 -43.10
N GLY A 686 -19.31 1.93 -41.85
CA GLY A 686 -18.74 0.64 -41.46
C GLY A 686 -17.21 0.48 -41.57
N GLY A 687 -16.46 1.51 -41.98
CA GLY A 687 -15.00 1.54 -41.99
C GLY A 687 -14.41 1.43 -40.58
N ARG A 688 -13.13 1.04 -40.48
CA ARG A 688 -12.48 0.75 -39.19
C ARG A 688 -11.25 1.62 -38.94
N ILE A 689 -11.10 2.04 -37.70
CA ILE A 689 -9.88 2.63 -37.16
C ILE A 689 -9.10 1.56 -36.39
N ILE A 690 -7.78 1.52 -36.58
CA ILE A 690 -6.86 0.65 -35.84
C ILE A 690 -5.79 1.53 -35.21
N ILE A 691 -5.63 1.38 -33.90
CA ILE A 691 -4.68 2.15 -33.10
C ILE A 691 -3.72 1.18 -32.42
N HIS A 692 -2.43 1.47 -32.53
CA HIS A 692 -1.38 0.89 -31.70
C HIS A 692 -0.62 2.03 -31.03
N THR A 693 -0.26 1.87 -29.76
CA THR A 693 0.49 2.88 -29.00
C THR A 693 1.29 2.26 -27.87
N ALA A 694 2.45 2.84 -27.59
CA ALA A 694 3.30 2.44 -26.48
C ALA A 694 4.07 3.66 -25.91
N PRO A 695 4.28 3.73 -24.58
CA PRO A 695 3.94 2.73 -23.57
C PRO A 695 2.52 2.88 -22.99
N ASN A 696 1.99 1.77 -22.45
CA ASN A 696 0.79 1.73 -21.64
C ASN A 696 0.98 2.57 -20.38
N ARG A 697 0.10 3.55 -20.15
CA ARG A 697 0.15 4.46 -19.00
C ARG A 697 0.12 3.73 -17.65
N TRP A 698 -0.57 2.60 -17.53
CA TRP A 698 -0.58 1.81 -16.29
C TRP A 698 0.76 1.15 -16.01
N TYR A 699 1.48 0.71 -17.04
CA TYR A 699 2.82 0.17 -16.88
C TYR A 699 3.77 1.22 -16.32
N ASP A 700 3.79 2.40 -16.93
CA ASP A 700 4.68 3.49 -16.51
C ASP A 700 4.39 3.95 -15.08
N ALA A 701 3.12 3.97 -14.69
CA ALA A 701 2.71 4.41 -13.35
C ALA A 701 2.96 3.36 -12.25
N TYR A 702 2.76 2.08 -12.53
CA TYR A 702 2.69 1.04 -11.49
C TYR A 702 3.74 -0.06 -11.62
N ALA A 703 3.97 -0.58 -12.82
CA ALA A 703 4.92 -1.67 -13.02
C ALA A 703 6.35 -1.15 -13.16
N TYR A 704 6.58 -0.07 -13.91
CA TYR A 704 7.90 0.48 -14.18
C TYR A 704 8.70 0.84 -12.93
N PRO A 705 8.12 1.49 -11.89
CA PRO A 705 8.86 1.79 -10.66
C PRO A 705 9.38 0.52 -9.95
N LEU A 706 8.57 -0.54 -9.94
CA LEU A 706 8.94 -1.83 -9.38
C LEU A 706 9.99 -2.54 -10.25
N VAL A 707 9.79 -2.58 -11.56
CA VAL A 707 10.74 -3.18 -12.52
C VAL A 707 12.09 -2.47 -12.42
N ARG A 708 12.11 -1.14 -12.41
CA ARG A 708 13.33 -0.34 -12.24
C ARG A 708 14.00 -0.64 -10.90
N LEU A 709 13.26 -0.73 -9.81
CA LEU A 709 13.82 -1.07 -8.49
C LEU A 709 14.51 -2.43 -8.50
N VAL A 710 13.83 -3.47 -8.99
CA VAL A 710 14.37 -4.83 -9.10
C VAL A 710 15.59 -4.85 -10.00
N ARG A 711 15.53 -4.20 -11.17
CA ARG A 711 16.64 -4.15 -12.14
C ARG A 711 17.84 -3.36 -11.61
N THR A 712 17.59 -2.26 -10.90
CA THR A 712 18.65 -1.51 -10.20
C THR A 712 19.34 -2.39 -9.15
N TRP A 713 18.58 -3.20 -8.42
CA TRP A 713 19.13 -4.14 -7.44
C TRP A 713 19.95 -5.26 -8.10
N MET A 714 19.55 -5.69 -9.30
CA MET A 714 20.28 -6.67 -10.12
C MET A 714 21.51 -6.07 -10.85
N GLY A 715 21.87 -4.80 -10.61
CA GLY A 715 23.01 -4.15 -11.25
C GLY A 715 22.73 -3.59 -12.66
N GLU A 716 21.48 -3.64 -13.13
CA GLU A 716 21.06 -3.17 -14.47
C GLU A 716 20.50 -1.74 -14.45
N GLY A 717 20.71 -0.99 -13.35
CA GLY A 717 20.05 0.30 -13.12
C GLY A 717 20.32 1.38 -14.18
N GLU A 718 21.49 1.36 -14.83
CA GLU A 718 21.84 2.31 -15.89
C GLU A 718 20.97 2.16 -17.15
N ARG A 719 20.43 0.96 -17.40
CA ARG A 719 19.52 0.69 -18.53
C ARG A 719 18.07 1.13 -18.26
N TYR A 720 17.76 1.51 -17.02
CA TYR A 720 16.40 1.85 -16.58
C TYR A 720 16.34 3.29 -16.01
N PRO A 721 16.16 4.31 -16.87
CA PRO A 721 16.17 5.71 -16.47
C PRO A 721 15.05 6.07 -15.50
N ALA A 722 15.19 7.19 -14.77
CA ALA A 722 14.19 7.62 -13.80
C ALA A 722 12.85 8.00 -14.43
N ASN A 723 12.88 8.62 -15.61
CA ASN A 723 11.68 8.88 -16.41
C ASN A 723 11.37 7.63 -17.28
N PRO A 724 10.22 6.96 -17.12
CA PRO A 724 9.87 5.79 -17.94
C PRO A 724 9.87 6.10 -19.44
N ARG A 725 9.54 7.34 -19.83
CA ARG A 725 9.56 7.77 -21.23
C ARG A 725 10.95 7.69 -21.85
N ALA A 726 12.01 7.86 -21.06
CA ALA A 726 13.38 7.77 -21.55
C ALA A 726 13.86 6.32 -21.75
N LEU A 727 13.05 5.32 -21.41
CA LEU A 727 13.45 3.92 -21.49
C LEU A 727 13.67 3.52 -22.96
N ASN A 728 14.88 3.04 -23.26
CA ASN A 728 15.40 2.70 -24.59
C ASN A 728 15.66 3.88 -25.54
N VAL A 729 14.89 4.97 -25.44
CA VAL A 729 14.94 6.10 -26.38
C VAL A 729 14.80 7.41 -25.60
N ALA A 730 15.88 8.19 -25.50
CA ALA A 730 15.90 9.41 -24.66
C ALA A 730 14.96 10.52 -25.19
N VAL A 731 14.83 10.65 -26.52
CA VAL A 731 14.01 11.70 -27.17
C VAL A 731 12.51 11.56 -26.87
N ASN A 732 12.04 10.36 -26.50
CA ASN A 732 10.63 10.12 -26.16
C ASN A 732 10.12 10.97 -24.99
N VAL A 733 11.01 11.47 -24.13
CA VAL A 733 10.65 12.41 -23.05
C VAL A 733 10.03 13.70 -23.60
N GLU A 734 10.49 14.15 -24.76
CA GLU A 734 10.10 15.43 -25.37
C GLU A 734 8.90 15.28 -26.29
N VAL A 735 8.73 14.11 -26.93
CA VAL A 735 7.71 13.90 -27.95
C VAL A 735 6.48 13.12 -27.46
N HIS A 736 6.57 12.37 -26.35
CA HIS A 736 5.40 11.70 -25.77
C HIS A 736 4.72 12.61 -24.74
N VAL A 737 3.47 12.98 -25.02
CA VAL A 737 2.67 13.91 -24.22
C VAL A 737 1.37 13.31 -23.71
N ASN A 738 0.94 12.13 -24.19
CA ASN A 738 -0.38 11.57 -23.91
C ASN A 738 -0.44 10.03 -23.97
N GLU A 739 0.34 9.34 -23.16
CA GLU A 739 0.28 7.87 -23.06
C GLU A 739 -1.13 7.38 -22.71
N GLN A 740 -1.58 6.35 -23.41
CA GLN A 740 -2.91 5.77 -23.21
C GLN A 740 -2.84 4.49 -22.37
N ASP A 741 -3.92 4.24 -21.64
CA ASP A 741 -4.30 2.94 -21.09
C ASP A 741 -5.61 2.43 -21.75
N PRO A 742 -5.99 1.16 -21.56
CA PRO A 742 -7.16 0.60 -22.22
C PRO A 742 -8.48 1.34 -21.93
N LEU A 743 -8.63 1.94 -20.74
CA LEU A 743 -9.85 2.67 -20.38
C LEU A 743 -9.88 4.05 -21.04
N SER A 744 -8.77 4.79 -20.95
CA SER A 744 -8.64 6.11 -21.55
C SER A 744 -8.83 6.08 -23.07
N LEU A 745 -8.21 5.13 -23.76
CA LEU A 745 -8.35 4.98 -25.21
C LEU A 745 -9.77 4.57 -25.62
N ARG A 746 -10.38 3.64 -24.87
CA ARG A 746 -11.78 3.24 -25.09
C ARG A 746 -12.74 4.42 -24.90
N GLN A 747 -12.48 5.27 -23.91
CA GLN A 747 -13.27 6.47 -23.67
C GLN A 747 -13.10 7.51 -24.79
N ALA A 748 -11.88 7.75 -25.26
CA ALA A 748 -11.62 8.66 -26.38
C ALA A 748 -12.35 8.21 -27.66
N LEU A 749 -12.30 6.93 -27.99
CA LEU A 749 -13.01 6.35 -29.14
C LEU A 749 -14.54 6.46 -28.99
N ARG A 750 -15.09 6.25 -27.79
CA ARG A 750 -16.53 6.43 -27.53
C ARG A 750 -16.97 7.89 -27.71
N GLN A 751 -16.15 8.84 -27.24
CA GLN A 751 -16.43 10.27 -27.37
C GLN A 751 -16.40 10.73 -28.83
N ALA A 752 -15.54 10.12 -29.65
CA ALA A 752 -15.49 10.34 -31.10
C ALA A 752 -16.52 9.50 -31.90
N SER A 753 -17.60 9.07 -31.24
CA SER A 753 -18.74 8.37 -31.85
C SER A 753 -18.44 7.01 -32.49
N PHE A 754 -17.33 6.33 -32.18
CA PHE A 754 -17.10 4.97 -32.69
C PHE A 754 -17.95 3.89 -31.97
N ARG A 755 -18.27 2.80 -32.68
CA ARG A 755 -18.99 1.61 -32.16
C ARG A 755 -18.09 0.36 -32.28
N ARG A 756 -18.52 -0.76 -31.66
CA ARG A 756 -17.79 -2.06 -31.63
C ARG A 756 -16.32 -1.93 -31.22
N ILE A 757 -16.07 -1.11 -30.19
CA ILE A 757 -14.72 -0.80 -29.71
C ILE A 757 -14.16 -2.01 -28.93
N GLN A 758 -13.07 -2.57 -29.44
CA GLN A 758 -12.24 -3.58 -28.78
C GLN A 758 -10.90 -2.93 -28.43
N VAL A 759 -10.51 -3.01 -27.16
CA VAL A 759 -9.20 -2.52 -26.67
C VAL A 759 -8.59 -3.62 -25.85
N TRP A 760 -7.35 -3.98 -26.11
CA TRP A 760 -6.62 -4.99 -25.36
C TRP A 760 -5.16 -4.59 -25.21
N LEU A 761 -4.51 -5.28 -24.28
CA LEU A 761 -3.09 -5.17 -24.03
C LEU A 761 -2.41 -6.41 -24.61
N ASP A 762 -1.23 -6.21 -25.17
CA ASP A 762 -0.36 -7.30 -25.60
C ASP A 762 1.09 -6.87 -25.33
N SER A 763 1.98 -7.82 -25.13
CA SER A 763 3.41 -7.55 -25.00
C SER A 763 4.22 -8.77 -25.38
N PRO A 764 5.42 -8.59 -25.98
CA PRO A 764 6.24 -9.71 -26.36
C PRO A 764 6.61 -10.59 -25.16
N PRO A 765 6.56 -11.93 -25.31
CA PRO A 765 7.04 -12.84 -24.29
C PRO A 765 8.52 -12.53 -24.03
N GLN A 766 8.83 -12.15 -22.80
CA GLN A 766 10.20 -11.90 -22.38
C GLN A 766 10.91 -13.25 -22.17
N GLN A 767 11.59 -13.74 -23.21
CA GLN A 767 12.44 -14.91 -23.11
C GLN A 767 13.77 -14.49 -22.47
N ARG A 768 13.84 -14.62 -21.13
CA ARG A 768 15.03 -14.33 -20.34
C ARG A 768 15.45 -15.57 -19.57
N GLN A 769 16.74 -15.82 -19.47
CA GLN A 769 17.29 -16.82 -18.55
C GLN A 769 17.31 -16.21 -17.15
N GLU A 770 16.36 -16.60 -16.31
CA GLU A 770 16.20 -16.11 -14.94
C GLU A 770 16.05 -17.31 -13.99
N GLY A 771 16.36 -17.11 -12.70
CA GLY A 771 16.16 -18.16 -11.69
C GLY A 771 14.68 -18.59 -11.59
N PRO A 772 14.40 -19.76 -10.98
CA PRO A 772 13.05 -20.35 -10.93
C PRO A 772 12.01 -19.42 -10.28
N ILE A 773 12.41 -18.66 -9.25
CA ILE A 773 11.55 -17.71 -8.54
C ILE A 773 11.14 -16.53 -9.45
N LEU A 774 12.10 -15.93 -10.15
CA LEU A 774 11.83 -14.82 -11.07
C LEU A 774 10.97 -15.26 -12.25
N THR A 775 11.19 -16.49 -12.74
CA THR A 775 10.37 -17.10 -13.79
C THR A 775 8.92 -17.26 -13.34
N ALA A 776 8.68 -17.76 -12.12
CA ALA A 776 7.34 -17.90 -11.56
C ALA A 776 6.67 -16.53 -11.34
N LEU A 777 7.38 -15.55 -10.77
CA LEU A 777 6.88 -14.18 -10.58
C LEU A 777 6.52 -13.50 -11.91
N ARG A 778 7.36 -13.67 -12.93
CA ARG A 778 7.11 -13.17 -14.29
C ARG A 778 5.89 -13.85 -14.90
N TYR A 779 5.74 -15.16 -14.72
CA TYR A 779 4.55 -15.87 -15.21
C TYR A 779 3.27 -15.29 -14.62
N VAL A 780 3.22 -15.11 -13.29
CA VAL A 780 2.08 -14.47 -12.60
C VAL A 780 1.85 -13.04 -13.11
N ALA A 781 2.92 -12.25 -13.23
CA ALA A 781 2.84 -10.84 -13.64
C ALA A 781 2.23 -10.64 -15.04
N PHE A 782 2.51 -11.54 -15.99
CA PHE A 782 2.06 -11.41 -17.39
C PHE A 782 0.84 -12.27 -17.75
N HIS A 783 0.45 -13.25 -16.92
CA HIS A 783 -0.66 -14.17 -17.26
C HIS A 783 -1.87 -14.04 -16.33
N TRP A 784 -1.74 -13.51 -15.11
CA TRP A 784 -2.83 -13.47 -14.14
C TRP A 784 -3.41 -12.04 -13.99
N PRO A 785 -4.73 -11.86 -14.15
CA PRO A 785 -5.40 -10.62 -13.76
C PRO A 785 -5.38 -10.44 -12.23
N PRO A 786 -5.22 -9.21 -11.71
CA PRO A 786 -5.10 -7.95 -12.44
C PRO A 786 -3.66 -7.60 -12.86
N PHE A 787 -2.65 -8.37 -12.46
CA PHE A 787 -1.24 -8.05 -12.69
C PHE A 787 -0.91 -7.84 -14.18
N ARG A 788 -1.43 -8.70 -15.05
CA ARG A 788 -1.25 -8.58 -16.51
C ARG A 788 -1.57 -7.18 -17.05
N TRP A 789 -2.59 -6.52 -16.50
CA TRP A 789 -2.99 -5.18 -16.94
C TRP A 789 -1.91 -4.10 -16.69
N PHE A 790 -1.08 -4.32 -15.68
CA PHE A 790 -0.01 -3.40 -15.29
C PHE A 790 1.32 -3.73 -15.95
N PHE A 791 1.59 -5.01 -16.25
CA PHE A 791 2.89 -5.43 -16.78
C PHE A 791 2.98 -5.42 -18.31
N GLU A 792 1.84 -5.41 -19.03
CA GLU A 792 1.82 -5.23 -20.48
C GLU A 792 2.01 -3.77 -20.88
N ARG A 793 2.89 -3.54 -21.87
CA ARG A 793 3.35 -2.22 -22.32
C ARG A 793 2.66 -1.69 -23.57
N GLU A 794 1.99 -2.51 -24.37
CA GLU A 794 1.43 -2.08 -25.66
C GLU A 794 -0.10 -2.07 -25.56
N VAL A 795 -0.73 -1.03 -26.10
CA VAL A 795 -2.19 -0.89 -26.14
C VAL A 795 -2.65 -0.94 -27.59
N PHE A 796 -3.57 -1.86 -27.87
CA PHE A 796 -4.20 -2.00 -29.18
C PHE A 796 -5.68 -1.63 -29.10
N ALA A 797 -6.18 -0.96 -30.13
CA ALA A 797 -7.62 -0.72 -30.28
C ALA A 797 -8.10 -0.89 -31.72
N VAL A 798 -9.29 -1.46 -31.85
CA VAL A 798 -10.06 -1.50 -33.10
C VAL A 798 -11.45 -0.96 -32.84
N ALA A 799 -11.91 -0.06 -33.70
CA ALA A 799 -13.27 0.44 -33.63
C ALA A 799 -13.87 0.66 -35.02
N GLN A 800 -15.19 0.67 -35.11
CA GLN A 800 -15.95 0.85 -36.35
C GLN A 800 -16.66 2.20 -36.34
N LYS A 801 -16.67 2.90 -37.48
CA LYS A 801 -17.46 4.12 -37.66
C LYS A 801 -18.94 3.83 -37.37
N ARG A 802 -19.60 4.73 -36.62
CA ARG A 802 -21.04 4.68 -36.37
C ARG A 802 -21.76 5.24 -37.59
N ASP A 803 -22.66 4.46 -38.16
CA ASP A 803 -23.57 4.98 -39.17
C ASP A 803 -24.45 6.06 -38.52
N LYS A 804 -24.64 7.18 -39.22
CA LYS A 804 -25.66 8.17 -38.83
C LYS A 804 -27.00 7.48 -39.03
N GLU A 805 -27.74 7.31 -37.94
CA GLU A 805 -29.15 6.86 -37.97
C GLU A 805 -30.03 7.89 -38.68
#